data_AF-A0A1Q6FW86-F1
#
_entry.id   AF-A0A1Q6FW86-F1
#
_cell.length_a   1.000
_cell.length_b   1.000
_cell.length_c   1.000
_cell.angle_alpha   90.00
_cell.angle_beta   90.00
_cell.angle_gamma   90.00
#
_symmetry.space_group_name_H-M   'P 1'
#
loop_
_entity.id
_entity.type
_entity.pdbx_description
1 polymer ?
#
loop_
_entity_poly.entity_id
_entity_poly.type
_entity_poly.pdbx_seq_one_letter_code
_entity_poly.pdbx_strand_id
1 'polypeptide(L)'
;MKSKAIYYLLLGGMLFGFGSCMRDDLDAEAEPIGKGESRVSFAVTFQALSNLSLGKTRSLNGDEIAEIEDIFIAWYNEDGSLAGNAYRTREQMKISDPDREGSPTEQTTQRAEFTCNIPYGRYRIYAVANMGDLAASTRYAEKIALEEDFRRIAPAWETDPELTRDNDQMSGYFTANKPESGAVRGEAPLLTINSAKPTIHAWLRRLASKVTISFDTKNLYDNVYIYIKSARIHNIPRSCTLLDANDEQRIKDPDNDVWFAGDTIEYGQGTDFNQWPRLTKGSNPLGGTAQSKEQLHANDARSLFFYENMQGKGKLKWQDVSGDNQHISFPDGNDPDDPGYRDGKPCGTYIEVEGFYISNTAENPGKGAIFYRFMLGKNADDDYNAERNFHYKLTMRFQGSANDVDWHIDYQEDPGIYVPNPYYISYLYDHSMMLPVKIKGKPVGNLKAEIVENNWGPYQAGDEFEYYRDEVYTLSGNPTAGNVGNADPDHPKIKDGPWNGFLSLAATHINWIGRDKSFWSGYNYFYWLQKDFGTALSGESLEAYGQELLLPQEKGQAPRGYREYELSKSGTIDGGNNGDYIVTIDEAKERTVLQIPCYTRALQLVSTTGFSGNNPYFSYRRSAKVKLTVQLEGHPEPTVDTVTIFQVRRIINPKGIYRRHDNDTPFNVVLTHRKNEAATQYLPFESEGPWEAEIETGSDWIRINGVLGGRAKGATGSEIRFSYQPDGTIGADQCRYGIILIRYHNYSCYHRIFVRQGYAPAQIAGDAKWHCFNLCYNDTEAKSPCEEGSLFRFGNFDQPIDATNNVFDNFKDHATTEFDLAPLESGKKGTWTEVAGKTQITNRPRASEGFSDRKQTINGNSNCHVAEYEDFHTLQLNCQFAYGVLYDDESTETSFDVKDIYSYAYYNASNKNKGMRGCFVYNPKGSMNSGGEGANLFFPVGASGYGRRKNCAQEGGKRGVLRYANRGALYTSSDIHYRPMLYTVYTNFGAVYWVNKRSDSGTSAWDINVSTFDFNSFNDNAFLVSDWNAGDVSDACFVRLVE
;
A
#
# COMPACT_ATOMS: atom_id res chain seq x y z
N MET A 1 -55.48 -16.18 47.65
CA MET A 1 -55.33 -16.04 49.12
C MET A 1 -55.23 -14.53 49.37
N LYS A 2 -56.15 -13.87 50.10
CA LYS A 2 -56.15 -13.68 51.59
C LYS A 2 -54.74 -13.37 52.11
N SER A 3 -54.42 -12.26 52.79
CA SER A 3 -55.19 -11.19 53.46
C SER A 3 -54.37 -9.87 53.41
N LYS A 4 -54.91 -8.64 53.32
CA LYS A 4 -55.77 -7.86 54.24
C LYS A 4 -55.23 -7.59 55.65
N ALA A 5 -55.48 -6.35 56.10
CA ALA A 5 -55.26 -5.72 57.41
C ALA A 5 -53.79 -5.29 57.70
N ILE A 6 -53.43 -4.00 57.77
CA ILE A 6 -53.98 -2.84 58.52
C ILE A 6 -53.73 -2.99 60.03
N TYR A 7 -53.05 -1.97 60.60
CA TYR A 7 -53.15 -1.38 61.96
C TYR A 7 -51.76 -0.88 62.44
N TYR A 8 -51.60 0.21 63.20
CA TYR A 8 -52.59 1.12 63.83
C TYR A 8 -51.93 2.47 64.24
N LEU A 9 -52.70 3.58 64.23
CA LEU A 9 -52.79 4.62 65.29
C LEU A 9 -51.49 5.32 65.79
N LEU A 10 -51.34 6.66 65.71
CA LEU A 10 -51.95 7.65 66.64
C LEU A 10 -51.67 9.13 66.23
N LEU A 11 -52.64 10.02 66.54
CA LEU A 11 -52.54 11.46 66.91
C LEU A 11 -51.69 12.41 66.01
N GLY A 12 -52.13 13.63 65.64
CA GLY A 12 -53.29 14.47 65.98
C GLY A 12 -52.87 15.95 65.79
N GLY A 13 -53.72 16.94 65.51
CA GLY A 13 -55.16 17.03 65.23
C GLY A 13 -55.51 18.49 64.87
N MET A 14 -56.80 18.89 64.98
CA MET A 14 -57.32 20.28 64.85
C MET A 14 -57.24 20.93 63.45
N LEU A 15 -58.12 21.87 63.03
CA LEU A 15 -59.36 22.42 63.61
C LEU A 15 -60.31 22.86 62.45
N PHE A 16 -61.63 22.87 62.76
CA PHE A 16 -62.80 23.47 62.09
C PHE A 16 -62.55 24.69 61.14
N GLY A 17 -63.41 25.02 60.16
CA GLY A 17 -64.70 24.45 59.73
C GLY A 17 -65.65 25.52 59.14
N PHE A 18 -66.73 25.10 58.45
CA PHE A 18 -67.94 25.86 58.01
C PHE A 18 -67.76 27.18 57.18
N GLY A 19 -68.53 27.48 56.14
CA GLY A 19 -69.68 26.79 55.49
C GLY A 19 -70.62 27.80 54.79
N SER A 20 -71.65 27.30 54.10
CA SER A 20 -72.79 28.03 53.47
C SER A 20 -72.57 28.71 52.11
N CYS A 21 -73.46 28.65 51.10
CA CYS A 21 -74.59 27.74 50.76
C CYS A 21 -75.06 28.02 49.31
N MET A 22 -75.38 26.98 48.52
CA MET A 22 -76.39 26.90 47.41
C MET A 22 -76.41 27.95 46.26
N ARG A 23 -76.75 27.63 44.99
CA ARG A 23 -77.45 26.47 44.40
C ARG A 23 -77.24 26.35 42.86
N ASP A 24 -77.47 25.16 42.31
CA ASP A 24 -78.08 24.73 41.00
C ASP A 24 -78.29 25.81 39.89
N ASP A 25 -78.07 25.61 38.58
CA ASP A 25 -77.92 24.41 37.72
C ASP A 25 -77.12 24.72 36.42
N LEU A 26 -76.71 23.66 35.69
CA LEU A 26 -76.50 23.51 34.21
C LEU A 26 -75.14 22.96 33.74
N ASP A 27 -75.24 22.08 32.73
CA ASP A 27 -74.25 21.50 31.81
C ASP A 27 -73.01 20.77 32.37
N ALA A 28 -73.20 19.46 32.57
CA ALA A 28 -72.13 18.49 32.73
C ALA A 28 -71.51 18.12 31.37
N GLU A 29 -70.40 18.78 31.00
CA GLU A 29 -69.22 18.18 30.33
C GLU A 29 -68.03 19.14 30.14
N ALA A 30 -68.17 20.43 30.50
CA ALA A 30 -67.04 21.34 30.64
C ALA A 30 -66.91 21.82 32.09
N GLU A 31 -65.80 21.48 32.77
CA GLU A 31 -65.43 22.22 33.98
C GLU A 31 -65.28 23.70 33.62
N PRO A 32 -65.93 24.65 34.34
CA PRO A 32 -65.81 26.06 34.03
C PRO A 32 -64.38 26.52 34.32
N ILE A 33 -63.60 26.69 33.24
CA ILE A 33 -62.26 27.25 33.28
C ILE A 33 -62.36 28.68 33.83
N GLY A 34 -62.06 28.85 35.12
CA GLY A 34 -62.15 30.13 35.81
C GLY A 34 -61.17 31.17 35.26
N LYS A 35 -61.51 32.46 35.39
CA LYS A 35 -60.59 33.55 34.99
C LYS A 35 -59.35 33.56 35.91
N GLY A 36 -58.20 33.20 35.36
CA GLY A 36 -56.89 33.23 36.02
C GLY A 36 -55.74 33.21 35.02
N GLU A 37 -54.54 33.59 35.47
CA GLU A 37 -53.29 33.37 34.73
C GLU A 37 -52.53 32.18 35.32
N SER A 38 -51.92 31.39 34.44
CA SER A 38 -51.06 30.26 34.79
C SER A 38 -49.60 30.61 34.57
N ARG A 39 -48.73 30.37 35.56
CA ARG A 39 -47.28 30.40 35.34
C ARG A 39 -46.82 29.02 34.87
N VAL A 40 -46.91 28.81 33.57
CA VAL A 40 -46.59 27.54 32.92
C VAL A 40 -45.08 27.32 32.93
N SER A 41 -44.66 26.12 33.33
CA SER A 41 -43.28 25.65 33.20
C SER A 41 -43.12 24.90 31.89
N PHE A 42 -42.25 25.41 31.02
CA PHE A 42 -41.95 24.79 29.73
C PHE A 42 -40.64 24.03 29.85
N ALA A 43 -40.65 22.79 29.38
CA ALA A 43 -39.44 22.04 29.11
C ALA A 43 -39.41 21.72 27.62
N VAL A 44 -38.38 22.19 26.94
CA VAL A 44 -38.17 21.98 25.51
C VAL A 44 -36.95 21.10 25.38
N THR A 45 -37.06 19.96 24.69
CA THR A 45 -35.94 19.04 24.50
C THR A 45 -35.76 18.79 23.01
N PHE A 46 -34.51 18.91 22.58
CA PHE A 46 -34.13 18.73 21.19
C PHE A 46 -34.07 17.24 20.79
N GLN A 47 -33.60 16.93 19.57
CA GLN A 47 -33.28 15.57 19.14
C GLN A 47 -32.02 15.59 18.24
N ALA A 48 -31.26 14.50 18.25
CA ALA A 48 -29.84 14.58 18.58
C ALA A 48 -28.93 13.68 17.70
N LEU A 49 -27.71 14.14 17.33
CA LEU A 49 -26.69 13.54 16.44
C LEU A 49 -25.21 13.94 16.95
N SER A 50 -24.19 13.03 17.14
CA SER A 50 -22.90 13.11 18.00
C SER A 50 -21.43 13.16 17.39
N ASN A 51 -20.28 13.20 18.11
CA ASN A 51 -18.91 13.61 17.63
C ASN A 51 -17.87 12.63 16.91
N LEU A 52 -17.14 13.04 15.82
CA LEU A 52 -15.66 12.83 15.54
C LEU A 52 -15.02 13.39 14.20
N SER A 53 -13.86 14.09 14.25
CA SER A 53 -13.34 15.01 13.18
C SER A 53 -12.22 14.54 12.21
N LEU A 54 -12.11 15.22 11.04
CA LEU A 54 -11.00 15.11 10.06
C LEU A 54 -10.79 16.41 9.21
N GLY A 55 -9.64 17.09 9.35
CA GLY A 55 -9.05 18.05 8.38
C GLY A 55 -9.80 19.36 8.04
N LYS A 56 -9.10 20.46 7.73
CA LYS A 56 -9.74 21.73 7.31
C LYS A 56 -10.25 21.68 5.86
N THR A 57 -11.56 21.84 5.64
CA THR A 57 -12.22 22.17 4.36
C THR A 57 -13.49 22.99 4.67
N ARG A 58 -14.36 23.26 3.68
CA ARG A 58 -15.55 24.12 3.79
C ARG A 58 -16.74 23.53 4.56
N SER A 59 -16.87 22.20 4.61
CA SER A 59 -17.96 21.53 5.34
C SER A 59 -17.70 21.54 6.85
N LEU A 60 -18.71 22.01 7.60
CA LEU A 60 -18.76 22.11 9.06
C LEU A 60 -18.65 20.75 9.75
N ASN A 61 -18.22 20.79 11.01
CA ASN A 61 -18.42 19.68 11.94
C ASN A 61 -19.93 19.45 12.07
N GLY A 62 -20.35 18.19 12.04
CA GLY A 62 -21.77 17.91 11.90
C GLY A 62 -22.63 18.07 13.17
N ASP A 63 -22.07 18.48 14.31
CA ASP A 63 -22.75 18.90 15.54
C ASP A 63 -23.04 20.40 15.62
N GLU A 64 -22.50 21.23 14.71
CA GLU A 64 -22.54 22.72 14.77
C GLU A 64 -23.96 23.34 14.74
N ILE A 65 -25.00 22.54 14.45
CA ILE A 65 -26.43 22.96 14.50
C ILE A 65 -27.21 22.28 15.63
N ALA A 66 -26.59 22.10 16.79
CA ALA A 66 -27.17 21.40 17.94
C ALA A 66 -27.68 22.28 19.10
N GLU A 67 -27.36 23.57 19.10
CA GLU A 67 -27.62 24.46 20.23
C GLU A 67 -28.97 25.19 20.14
N ILE A 68 -29.54 25.58 21.28
CA ILE A 68 -30.74 26.40 21.42
C ILE A 68 -30.31 27.77 21.96
N GLU A 69 -30.27 28.77 21.08
CA GLU A 69 -29.89 30.15 21.39
C GLU A 69 -31.10 31.00 21.80
N ASP A 70 -32.25 30.78 21.17
CA ASP A 70 -33.49 31.48 21.49
C ASP A 70 -34.71 30.58 21.31
N ILE A 71 -35.83 30.96 21.95
CA ILE A 71 -37.12 30.30 21.75
C ILE A 71 -38.23 31.35 21.62
N PHE A 72 -39.00 31.24 20.53
CA PHE A 72 -40.30 31.89 20.34
C PHE A 72 -41.44 30.87 20.53
N ILE A 73 -42.54 31.34 21.11
CA ILE A 73 -43.72 30.52 21.46
C ILE A 73 -44.97 31.25 20.98
N ALA A 74 -45.86 30.53 20.33
CA ALA A 74 -47.20 31.01 19.99
C ALA A 74 -48.26 30.05 20.55
N TRP A 75 -49.35 30.60 21.07
CA TRP A 75 -50.54 29.81 21.43
C TRP A 75 -51.78 30.34 20.72
N TYR A 76 -52.52 29.41 20.12
CA TYR A 76 -53.69 29.66 19.30
C TYR A 76 -54.94 29.17 20.00
N ASN A 77 -56.04 29.89 19.83
CA ASN A 77 -57.37 29.40 20.17
C ASN A 77 -57.74 28.21 19.26
N GLU A 78 -58.79 27.48 19.64
CA GLU A 78 -59.29 26.32 18.88
C GLU A 78 -59.73 26.66 17.44
N ASP A 79 -60.14 27.91 17.20
CA ASP A 79 -60.48 28.46 15.88
C ASP A 79 -59.25 28.86 15.02
N GLY A 80 -58.03 28.68 15.54
CA GLY A 80 -56.77 29.00 14.85
C GLY A 80 -56.32 30.46 14.97
N SER A 81 -57.04 31.32 15.71
CA SER A 81 -56.64 32.70 15.97
C SER A 81 -55.55 32.80 17.05
N LEU A 82 -54.57 33.70 16.87
CA LEU A 82 -53.50 33.91 17.85
C LEU A 82 -54.05 34.44 19.18
N ALA A 83 -53.89 33.67 20.25
CA ALA A 83 -54.29 34.04 21.61
C ALA A 83 -53.15 34.69 22.42
N GLY A 84 -51.90 34.50 22.01
CA GLY A 84 -50.74 35.17 22.56
C GLY A 84 -49.41 34.55 22.12
N ASN A 85 -48.31 35.20 22.47
CA ASN A 85 -46.96 34.74 22.18
C ASN A 85 -45.96 35.15 23.27
N ALA A 86 -44.76 34.56 23.22
CA ALA A 86 -43.64 34.96 24.07
C ALA A 86 -42.29 34.60 23.42
N TYR A 87 -41.29 35.44 23.66
CA TYR A 87 -39.91 35.24 23.22
C TYR A 87 -38.96 35.12 24.42
N ARG A 88 -37.90 34.29 24.33
CA ARG A 88 -36.85 34.11 25.34
C ARG A 88 -35.48 34.00 24.68
N THR A 89 -34.51 34.79 25.16
CA THR A 89 -33.08 34.62 24.82
C THR A 89 -32.43 33.57 25.70
N ARG A 90 -31.25 33.07 25.31
CA ARG A 90 -30.48 32.05 26.05
C ARG A 90 -30.33 32.32 27.55
N GLU A 91 -30.04 33.57 27.93
CA GLU A 91 -29.83 33.96 29.33
C GLU A 91 -31.12 33.92 30.18
N GLN A 92 -32.28 33.89 29.52
CA GLN A 92 -33.59 33.78 30.14
C GLN A 92 -34.07 32.32 30.25
N MET A 93 -33.26 31.37 29.76
CA MET A 93 -33.53 29.94 29.77
C MET A 93 -32.50 29.20 30.62
N LYS A 94 -32.91 28.13 31.29
CA LYS A 94 -32.00 27.17 31.90
C LYS A 94 -31.69 26.08 30.88
N ILE A 95 -30.49 26.12 30.32
CA ILE A 95 -29.96 25.11 29.39
C ILE A 95 -29.33 23.96 30.18
N SER A 96 -29.44 22.73 29.67
CA SER A 96 -28.84 21.51 30.22
C SER A 96 -28.78 20.42 29.15
N ASP A 97 -27.84 19.47 29.27
CA ASP A 97 -27.62 18.39 28.29
C ASP A 97 -27.87 17.01 28.91
N PRO A 98 -29.13 16.63 29.22
CA PRO A 98 -29.46 15.31 29.76
C PRO A 98 -29.07 14.16 28.83
N ASP A 99 -28.66 13.04 29.44
CA ASP A 99 -28.43 11.77 28.75
C ASP A 99 -29.71 11.21 28.11
N ARG A 100 -29.54 10.49 26.99
CA ARG A 100 -30.60 9.90 26.18
C ARG A 100 -30.43 8.38 26.10
N GLU A 101 -30.78 7.70 27.19
CA GLU A 101 -30.79 6.23 27.27
C GLU A 101 -31.52 5.61 26.06
N GLY A 102 -30.85 4.67 25.37
CA GLY A 102 -31.39 3.94 24.22
C GLY A 102 -31.26 4.63 22.85
N SER A 103 -30.66 5.83 22.77
CA SER A 103 -30.41 6.51 21.49
C SER A 103 -29.13 5.99 20.79
N PRO A 104 -29.21 5.50 19.54
CA PRO A 104 -28.06 4.93 18.82
C PRO A 104 -27.21 5.98 18.07
N THR A 105 -27.55 7.28 18.16
CA THR A 105 -26.82 8.37 17.52
C THR A 105 -26.21 9.32 18.55
N GLU A 106 -27.01 10.20 19.18
CA GLU A 106 -26.52 11.03 20.30
C GLU A 106 -26.85 10.44 21.65
N GLN A 107 -25.87 10.53 22.56
CA GLN A 107 -26.01 10.08 23.95
C GLN A 107 -26.48 11.19 24.89
N THR A 108 -26.34 12.47 24.51
CA THR A 108 -26.86 13.64 25.23
C THR A 108 -27.75 14.47 24.31
N THR A 109 -28.55 15.40 24.85
CA THR A 109 -29.39 16.28 24.03
C THR A 109 -29.76 17.55 24.76
N GLN A 110 -29.59 18.71 24.14
CA GLN A 110 -29.87 19.98 24.81
C GLN A 110 -31.36 20.16 25.16
N ARG A 111 -31.59 20.66 26.37
CA ARG A 111 -32.89 20.94 26.97
C ARG A 111 -32.91 22.36 27.55
N ALA A 112 -33.86 23.16 27.07
CA ALA A 112 -34.16 24.49 27.60
C ALA A 112 -35.38 24.43 28.54
N GLU A 113 -35.27 25.08 29.71
CA GLU A 113 -36.35 25.24 30.67
C GLU A 113 -36.59 26.73 30.99
N PHE A 114 -37.85 27.17 30.94
CA PHE A 114 -38.22 28.55 31.23
C PHE A 114 -39.70 28.65 31.67
N THR A 115 -40.16 29.84 32.04
CA THR A 115 -41.58 30.07 32.38
C THR A 115 -42.21 31.19 31.54
N CYS A 116 -43.49 31.01 31.20
CA CYS A 116 -44.33 32.06 30.62
C CYS A 116 -45.69 32.08 31.33
N ASN A 117 -46.31 33.25 31.36
CA ASN A 117 -47.70 33.38 31.78
C ASN A 117 -48.59 33.06 30.56
N ILE A 118 -49.53 32.13 30.71
CA ILE A 118 -50.60 31.89 29.75
C ILE A 118 -51.93 31.97 30.52
N PRO A 119 -52.94 32.70 30.02
CA PRO A 119 -54.28 32.70 30.63
C PRO A 119 -54.86 31.28 30.74
N TYR A 120 -55.83 31.08 31.62
CA TYR A 120 -56.55 29.81 31.65
C TYR A 120 -57.45 29.69 30.41
N GLY A 121 -57.40 28.54 29.71
CA GLY A 121 -58.11 28.33 28.45
C GLY A 121 -57.74 27.02 27.75
N ARG A 122 -58.24 26.83 26.52
CA ARG A 122 -57.84 25.72 25.63
C ARG A 122 -57.03 26.26 24.46
N TYR A 123 -55.81 25.75 24.27
CA TYR A 123 -54.87 26.28 23.28
C TYR A 123 -54.09 25.20 22.55
N ARG A 124 -53.79 25.45 21.27
CA ARG A 124 -52.72 24.77 20.53
C ARG A 124 -51.45 25.59 20.69
N ILE A 125 -50.36 25.00 21.20
CA ILE A 125 -49.16 25.75 21.62
C ILE A 125 -47.93 25.22 20.88
N TYR A 126 -47.22 26.11 20.19
CA TYR A 126 -46.05 25.82 19.37
C TYR A 126 -44.78 26.47 19.93
N ALA A 127 -43.63 25.87 19.61
CA ALA A 127 -42.31 26.43 19.87
C ALA A 127 -41.48 26.46 18.58
N VAL A 128 -40.67 27.50 18.45
CA VAL A 128 -39.64 27.69 17.42
C VAL A 128 -38.36 28.10 18.12
N ALA A 129 -37.23 27.54 17.73
CA ALA A 129 -35.92 27.93 18.24
C ALA A 129 -35.04 28.51 17.12
N ASN A 130 -34.14 29.42 17.52
CA ASN A 130 -33.10 30.04 16.72
C ASN A 130 -33.67 30.81 15.52
N MET A 131 -34.72 31.59 15.78
CA MET A 131 -35.36 32.47 14.79
C MET A 131 -35.63 33.88 15.33
N GLY A 132 -35.20 34.18 16.55
CA GLY A 132 -35.47 35.46 17.21
C GLY A 132 -36.96 35.69 17.50
N ASP A 133 -37.29 36.95 17.79
CA ASP A 133 -38.67 37.36 18.07
C ASP A 133 -39.48 37.49 16.76
N LEU A 134 -40.28 36.46 16.46
CA LEU A 134 -41.15 36.43 15.28
C LEU A 134 -42.24 37.53 15.32
N ALA A 135 -42.65 38.02 16.49
CA ALA A 135 -43.63 39.08 16.64
C ALA A 135 -43.03 40.48 16.42
N ALA A 136 -41.75 40.66 16.70
CA ALA A 136 -41.00 41.88 16.35
C ALA A 136 -40.47 41.87 14.90
N SER A 137 -40.44 40.70 14.24
CA SER A 137 -39.91 40.54 12.89
C SER A 137 -40.84 41.09 11.81
N THR A 138 -40.38 42.09 11.05
CA THR A 138 -41.09 42.62 9.86
C THR A 138 -41.32 41.58 8.75
N ARG A 139 -40.64 40.43 8.80
CA ARG A 139 -40.80 39.31 7.85
C ARG A 139 -41.87 38.31 8.29
N TYR A 140 -42.16 38.20 9.59
CA TYR A 140 -42.96 37.11 10.15
C TYR A 140 -44.15 37.56 11.01
N ALA A 141 -44.19 38.79 11.52
CA ALA A 141 -45.22 39.27 12.46
C ALA A 141 -46.66 39.19 11.93
N GLU A 142 -46.88 39.33 10.61
CA GLU A 142 -48.21 39.14 10.02
C GLU A 142 -48.59 37.64 9.95
N LYS A 143 -47.61 36.76 9.76
CA LYS A 143 -47.81 35.31 9.59
C LYS A 143 -48.07 34.56 10.90
N ILE A 144 -47.75 35.15 12.05
CA ILE A 144 -48.06 34.54 13.34
C ILE A 144 -49.54 34.70 13.74
N ALA A 145 -50.34 35.50 13.02
CA ALA A 145 -51.71 35.83 13.40
C ALA A 145 -52.70 34.64 13.29
N LEU A 146 -52.44 33.72 12.36
CA LEU A 146 -53.22 32.50 12.13
C LEU A 146 -52.32 31.27 12.26
N GLU A 147 -52.87 30.21 12.85
CA GLU A 147 -52.16 28.94 13.07
C GLU A 147 -51.65 28.31 11.76
N GLU A 148 -52.44 28.35 10.69
CA GLU A 148 -52.05 27.79 9.39
C GLU A 148 -50.86 28.55 8.79
N ASP A 149 -50.92 29.89 8.78
CA ASP A 149 -49.84 30.73 8.27
C ASP A 149 -48.56 30.57 9.09
N PHE A 150 -48.68 30.39 10.41
CA PHE A 150 -47.57 30.10 11.31
C PHE A 150 -46.90 28.76 10.96
N ARG A 151 -47.67 27.67 10.81
CA ARG A 151 -47.13 26.35 10.41
C ARG A 151 -46.42 26.37 9.06
N ARG A 152 -46.86 27.26 8.16
CA ARG A 152 -46.31 27.51 6.82
C ARG A 152 -45.21 28.58 6.77
N ILE A 153 -44.79 29.20 7.89
CA ILE A 153 -43.59 30.05 7.92
C ILE A 153 -42.41 29.23 7.42
N ALA A 154 -41.67 29.77 6.45
CA ALA A 154 -40.55 29.09 5.82
C ALA A 154 -39.29 29.99 5.86
N PRO A 155 -38.37 29.81 6.84
CA PRO A 155 -37.03 30.36 6.75
C PRO A 155 -36.34 29.95 5.43
N ALA A 156 -35.47 30.84 4.94
CA ALA A 156 -34.65 30.55 3.77
C ALA A 156 -33.46 29.66 4.18
N TRP A 157 -32.89 28.94 3.23
CA TRP A 157 -31.63 28.23 3.42
C TRP A 157 -30.49 29.24 3.32
N GLU A 158 -29.64 29.34 4.34
CA GLU A 158 -28.42 30.13 4.29
C GLU A 158 -27.37 29.39 3.46
N THR A 159 -26.85 30.10 2.45
CA THR A 159 -25.95 29.59 1.41
C THR A 159 -24.50 30.00 1.61
N ASP A 160 -24.21 30.98 2.46
CA ASP A 160 -22.83 31.33 2.81
C ASP A 160 -22.21 30.20 3.66
N PRO A 161 -21.13 29.54 3.19
CA PRO A 161 -20.49 28.45 3.94
C PRO A 161 -19.97 28.87 5.32
N GLU A 162 -19.65 30.15 5.53
CA GLU A 162 -19.22 30.65 6.85
C GLU A 162 -20.39 30.81 7.84
N LEU A 163 -21.63 30.80 7.32
CA LEU A 163 -22.88 30.92 8.07
C LEU A 163 -23.74 29.64 8.01
N THR A 164 -23.23 28.51 7.50
CA THR A 164 -24.02 27.25 7.40
C THR A 164 -24.62 26.81 8.75
N ARG A 165 -23.97 27.14 9.87
CA ARG A 165 -24.48 26.87 11.23
C ARG A 165 -25.79 27.62 11.54
N ASP A 166 -26.05 28.73 10.85
CA ASP A 166 -27.26 29.54 10.99
C ASP A 166 -28.46 28.88 10.28
N ASN A 167 -28.35 27.63 9.80
CA ASN A 167 -29.45 26.74 9.37
C ASN A 167 -29.92 25.80 10.50
N ASP A 168 -29.74 26.22 11.76
CA ASP A 168 -30.02 25.46 12.98
C ASP A 168 -31.48 25.52 13.46
N GLN A 169 -32.36 26.22 12.73
CA GLN A 169 -33.75 26.44 13.14
C GLN A 169 -34.45 25.15 13.53
N MET A 170 -35.26 25.24 14.59
CA MET A 170 -35.98 24.10 15.13
C MET A 170 -37.44 24.46 15.41
N SER A 171 -38.32 23.47 15.38
CA SER A 171 -39.75 23.68 15.59
C SER A 171 -40.42 22.48 16.26
N GLY A 172 -41.56 22.74 16.90
CA GLY A 172 -42.42 21.71 17.45
C GLY A 172 -43.63 22.26 18.17
N TYR A 173 -44.33 21.39 18.90
CA TYR A 173 -45.47 21.77 19.73
C TYR A 173 -45.45 21.14 21.11
N PHE A 174 -46.14 21.78 22.05
CA PHE A 174 -46.25 21.31 23.42
C PHE A 174 -47.33 20.24 23.59
N THR A 175 -47.15 19.43 24.63
CA THR A 175 -48.07 18.37 25.05
C THR A 175 -48.17 18.34 26.58
N ALA A 176 -49.29 17.85 27.10
CA ALA A 176 -49.61 17.86 28.54
C ALA A 176 -48.78 16.88 29.40
N ASN A 177 -48.16 15.88 28.78
CA ASN A 177 -47.28 14.89 29.40
C ASN A 177 -46.06 14.71 28.49
N LYS A 178 -44.89 14.29 29.02
CA LYS A 178 -43.73 13.94 28.18
C LYS A 178 -44.12 12.85 27.17
N PRO A 179 -44.23 13.14 25.87
CA PRO A 179 -44.80 12.20 24.91
C PRO A 179 -43.71 11.27 24.37
N GLU A 180 -44.13 10.14 23.78
CA GLU A 180 -43.25 9.34 22.93
C GLU A 180 -42.71 10.22 21.78
N SER A 181 -41.43 10.07 21.41
CA SER A 181 -40.70 11.02 20.55
C SER A 181 -41.12 11.04 19.06
N GLY A 182 -42.29 10.51 18.73
CA GLY A 182 -42.70 10.17 17.36
C GLY A 182 -43.39 11.29 16.56
N ALA A 183 -44.22 12.12 17.20
CA ALA A 183 -45.13 13.03 16.51
C ALA A 183 -44.82 14.51 16.79
N VAL A 184 -44.38 15.26 15.76
CA VAL A 184 -44.10 16.71 15.85
C VAL A 184 -44.33 17.47 14.53
N ARG A 185 -45.08 16.91 13.56
CA ARG A 185 -45.46 17.58 12.30
C ARG A 185 -46.94 17.97 12.34
N GLY A 186 -47.29 19.01 11.59
CA GLY A 186 -48.67 19.48 11.40
C GLY A 186 -49.27 20.14 12.63
N GLU A 187 -50.58 19.94 12.81
CA GLU A 187 -51.39 20.58 13.84
C GLU A 187 -51.09 20.03 15.24
N ALA A 188 -50.95 20.93 16.22
CA ALA A 188 -50.74 20.60 17.62
C ALA A 188 -52.04 20.10 18.31
N PRO A 189 -51.94 19.23 19.32
CA PRO A 189 -53.10 18.85 20.13
C PRO A 189 -53.60 20.03 20.96
N LEU A 190 -54.93 20.10 21.15
CA LEU A 190 -55.56 21.12 21.98
C LEU A 190 -55.30 20.85 23.48
N LEU A 191 -54.54 21.73 24.13
CA LEU A 191 -54.17 21.63 25.54
C LEU A 191 -55.09 22.47 26.42
N THR A 192 -55.50 21.92 27.56
CA THR A 192 -56.26 22.68 28.58
C THR A 192 -55.32 23.22 29.65
N ILE A 193 -55.27 24.54 29.79
CA ILE A 193 -54.55 25.26 30.85
C ILE A 193 -55.58 25.69 31.91
N ASN A 194 -55.67 24.96 33.01
CA ASN A 194 -56.65 25.21 34.10
C ASN A 194 -56.04 25.16 35.51
N SER A 195 -54.71 25.10 35.63
CA SER A 195 -54.00 25.07 36.93
C SER A 195 -52.95 26.19 37.02
N ALA A 196 -52.50 26.52 38.22
CA ALA A 196 -51.62 27.67 38.44
C ALA A 196 -50.16 27.47 37.99
N LYS A 197 -49.71 26.21 37.86
CA LYS A 197 -48.33 25.80 37.51
C LYS A 197 -48.28 24.45 36.75
N PRO A 198 -48.94 24.31 35.58
CA PRO A 198 -48.79 23.13 34.75
C PRO A 198 -47.37 23.08 34.19
N THR A 199 -46.87 21.87 33.99
CA THR A 199 -45.63 21.61 33.27
C THR A 199 -45.99 20.99 31.93
N ILE A 200 -45.58 21.61 30.83
CA ILE A 200 -45.82 21.09 29.48
C ILE A 200 -44.48 20.90 28.74
N HIS A 201 -44.44 19.89 27.87
CA HIS A 201 -43.21 19.47 27.18
C HIS A 201 -43.37 19.52 25.67
N ALA A 202 -42.35 20.04 24.99
CA ALA A 202 -42.21 19.99 23.54
C ALA A 202 -40.92 19.27 23.15
N TRP A 203 -41.01 18.40 22.16
CA TRP A 203 -39.85 17.98 21.38
C TRP A 203 -39.65 18.98 20.24
N LEU A 204 -38.42 19.46 20.03
CA LEU A 204 -38.07 20.20 18.82
C LEU A 204 -37.42 19.28 17.79
N ARG A 205 -37.74 19.51 16.52
CA ARG A 205 -37.02 18.96 15.38
C ARG A 205 -36.33 20.10 14.64
N ARG A 206 -35.04 19.93 14.31
CA ARG A 206 -34.36 20.76 13.29
C ARG A 206 -35.20 20.80 12.02
N LEU A 207 -35.19 21.93 11.31
CA LEU A 207 -35.66 22.03 9.92
C LEU A 207 -34.65 21.40 8.96
N ALA A 208 -33.38 21.45 9.32
CA ALA A 208 -32.29 20.79 8.62
C ALA A 208 -32.14 19.31 9.00
N SER A 209 -31.60 18.56 8.05
CA SER A 209 -31.05 17.21 8.18
C SER A 209 -29.62 17.24 7.68
N LYS A 210 -28.92 16.10 7.81
CA LYS A 210 -27.53 16.02 7.39
C LYS A 210 -27.15 14.63 6.92
N VAL A 211 -26.12 14.55 6.10
CA VAL A 211 -25.56 13.28 5.62
C VAL A 211 -24.05 13.20 5.84
N THR A 212 -23.61 12.01 6.23
CA THR A 212 -22.20 11.61 6.35
C THR A 212 -21.94 10.44 5.40
N ILE A 213 -20.73 10.36 4.87
CA ILE A 213 -20.39 9.48 3.75
C ILE A 213 -19.17 8.63 4.11
N SER A 214 -19.29 7.31 3.92
CA SER A 214 -18.18 6.36 3.95
C SER A 214 -18.21 5.47 2.71
N PHE A 215 -17.11 4.78 2.44
CA PHE A 215 -16.92 3.95 1.24
C PHE A 215 -16.54 2.52 1.61
N ASP A 216 -17.14 1.54 0.93
CA ASP A 216 -16.87 0.10 1.04
C ASP A 216 -16.40 -0.42 -0.32
N THR A 217 -15.27 -1.12 -0.31
CA THR A 217 -14.53 -1.56 -1.51
C THR A 217 -14.42 -3.08 -1.63
N LYS A 218 -15.05 -3.84 -0.72
CA LYS A 218 -14.89 -5.31 -0.63
C LYS A 218 -15.28 -6.07 -1.90
N ASN A 219 -16.25 -5.53 -2.63
CA ASN A 219 -16.80 -6.16 -3.84
C ASN A 219 -16.05 -5.73 -5.12
N LEU A 220 -15.03 -4.88 -5.03
CA LEU A 220 -14.19 -4.56 -6.18
C LEU A 220 -13.46 -5.80 -6.71
N TYR A 221 -13.25 -5.81 -8.02
CA TYR A 221 -12.25 -6.68 -8.63
C TYR A 221 -10.85 -6.22 -8.23
N ASP A 222 -9.93 -7.17 -8.20
CA ASP A 222 -8.52 -6.86 -8.02
C ASP A 222 -7.99 -6.17 -9.28
N ASN A 223 -7.05 -5.24 -9.09
CA ASN A 223 -6.55 -4.24 -10.05
C ASN A 223 -7.49 -3.07 -10.37
N VAL A 224 -8.52 -2.86 -9.56
CA VAL A 224 -9.37 -1.65 -9.61
C VAL A 224 -8.93 -0.66 -8.53
N TYR A 225 -8.80 0.61 -8.93
CA TYR A 225 -8.40 1.73 -8.09
C TYR A 225 -9.38 2.88 -8.29
N ILE A 226 -9.82 3.50 -7.19
CA ILE A 226 -10.67 4.69 -7.21
C ILE A 226 -9.99 5.78 -6.37
N TYR A 227 -9.86 6.97 -6.92
CA TYR A 227 -9.30 8.14 -6.25
C TYR A 227 -10.44 9.10 -5.95
N ILE A 228 -10.81 9.27 -4.68
CA ILE A 228 -11.97 10.08 -4.29
C ILE A 228 -11.55 11.54 -4.08
N LYS A 229 -12.08 12.45 -4.88
CA LYS A 229 -11.77 13.88 -4.79
C LYS A 229 -12.68 14.58 -3.78
N SER A 230 -13.99 14.47 -3.96
CA SER A 230 -14.97 15.20 -3.16
C SER A 230 -16.36 14.55 -3.20
N ALA A 231 -17.19 14.90 -2.23
CA ALA A 231 -18.62 14.62 -2.24
C ALA A 231 -19.42 15.90 -2.01
N ARG A 232 -20.41 16.16 -2.85
CA ARG A 232 -21.26 17.35 -2.83
C ARG A 232 -22.73 16.98 -2.69
N ILE A 233 -23.48 17.82 -1.98
CA ILE A 233 -24.94 17.74 -1.93
C ILE A 233 -25.58 18.66 -2.97
N HIS A 234 -26.61 18.15 -3.64
CA HIS A 234 -27.32 18.81 -4.70
C HIS A 234 -28.83 18.87 -4.43
N ASN A 235 -29.50 19.85 -5.03
CA ASN A 235 -30.92 20.14 -4.84
C ASN A 235 -31.31 20.30 -3.36
N ILE A 236 -30.72 21.29 -2.67
CA ILE A 236 -31.17 21.69 -1.32
C ILE A 236 -32.39 22.60 -1.47
N PRO A 237 -33.56 22.32 -0.87
CA PRO A 237 -34.71 23.22 -0.92
C PRO A 237 -34.37 24.61 -0.39
N ARG A 238 -34.73 25.67 -1.13
CA ARG A 238 -34.38 27.06 -0.77
C ARG A 238 -35.05 27.57 0.52
N SER A 239 -36.05 26.84 1.03
CA SER A 239 -36.73 27.12 2.29
C SER A 239 -37.41 25.86 2.85
N CYS A 240 -37.61 25.81 4.17
CA CYS A 240 -38.28 24.71 4.87
C CYS A 240 -39.39 25.27 5.78
N THR A 241 -40.59 24.72 5.68
CA THR A 241 -41.76 25.09 6.51
C THR A 241 -41.57 24.68 7.97
N LEU A 242 -42.02 25.50 8.93
CA LEU A 242 -41.88 25.23 10.36
C LEU A 242 -42.46 23.86 10.75
N LEU A 243 -43.71 23.55 10.40
CA LEU A 243 -44.40 22.35 10.92
C LEU A 243 -45.06 21.50 9.84
N ASP A 244 -45.45 22.12 8.72
CA ASP A 244 -45.99 21.41 7.56
C ASP A 244 -44.88 20.76 6.75
N ALA A 245 -45.22 19.76 5.92
CA ALA A 245 -44.25 19.04 5.10
C ALA A 245 -43.72 19.90 3.94
N ASN A 246 -42.43 19.78 3.65
CA ASN A 246 -41.81 20.41 2.48
C ASN A 246 -41.87 19.44 1.29
N ASP A 247 -43.04 19.33 0.65
CA ASP A 247 -43.38 18.27 -0.32
C ASP A 247 -43.27 18.67 -1.80
N GLU A 248 -43.52 17.71 -2.70
CA GLU A 248 -43.48 17.89 -4.16
C GLU A 248 -44.51 18.88 -4.73
N GLN A 249 -45.50 19.36 -3.96
CA GLN A 249 -46.37 20.46 -4.41
C GLN A 249 -45.69 21.82 -4.23
N ARG A 250 -44.82 21.91 -3.22
CA ARG A 250 -44.08 23.12 -2.85
C ARG A 250 -42.67 23.19 -3.45
N ILE A 251 -42.04 22.04 -3.67
CA ILE A 251 -40.69 21.89 -4.24
C ILE A 251 -40.81 21.08 -5.55
N LYS A 252 -41.09 21.78 -6.65
CA LYS A 252 -41.43 21.18 -7.96
C LYS A 252 -40.61 21.73 -9.14
N ASP A 253 -40.08 22.94 -8.99
CA ASP A 253 -39.29 23.63 -10.00
C ASP A 253 -37.79 23.51 -9.65
N PRO A 254 -36.97 22.78 -10.45
CA PRO A 254 -35.57 22.53 -10.14
C PRO A 254 -34.68 23.79 -10.26
N ASP A 255 -35.14 24.83 -10.95
CA ASP A 255 -34.41 26.09 -11.09
C ASP A 255 -34.78 27.06 -9.95
N ASN A 256 -36.04 27.10 -9.53
CA ASN A 256 -36.57 28.09 -8.60
C ASN A 256 -36.74 27.61 -7.15
N ASP A 257 -37.08 26.34 -6.91
CA ASP A 257 -37.42 25.85 -5.55
C ASP A 257 -36.22 25.25 -4.79
N VAL A 258 -35.14 24.90 -5.50
CA VAL A 258 -33.91 24.33 -4.91
C VAL A 258 -32.66 25.16 -5.25
N TRP A 259 -31.62 24.99 -4.45
CA TRP A 259 -30.23 25.32 -4.77
C TRP A 259 -29.58 24.09 -5.41
N PHE A 260 -29.17 24.21 -6.67
CA PHE A 260 -28.61 23.11 -7.44
C PHE A 260 -27.39 22.47 -6.77
N ALA A 261 -26.50 23.28 -6.19
CA ALA A 261 -25.29 22.84 -5.49
C ALA A 261 -25.23 23.48 -4.10
N GLY A 262 -24.97 22.66 -3.08
CA GLY A 262 -24.66 23.09 -1.72
C GLY A 262 -23.22 22.76 -1.32
N ASP A 263 -23.04 22.46 -0.04
CA ASP A 263 -21.73 22.17 0.55
C ASP A 263 -21.01 20.97 -0.09
N THR A 264 -19.69 20.94 0.11
CA THR A 264 -18.80 19.91 -0.42
C THR A 264 -17.81 19.45 0.66
N ILE A 265 -17.71 18.14 0.84
CA ILE A 265 -16.62 17.50 1.59
C ILE A 265 -15.49 17.21 0.59
N GLU A 266 -14.34 17.87 0.75
CA GLU A 266 -13.13 17.55 -0.01
C GLU A 266 -12.33 16.44 0.70
N TYR A 267 -12.00 15.40 -0.05
CA TYR A 267 -11.15 14.28 0.37
C TYR A 267 -9.75 14.38 -0.23
N GLY A 268 -9.66 14.84 -1.48
CA GLY A 268 -8.42 15.11 -2.21
C GLY A 268 -8.28 16.60 -2.57
N GLN A 269 -7.04 17.07 -2.72
CA GLN A 269 -6.72 18.47 -3.05
C GLN A 269 -6.13 18.58 -4.46
N GLY A 270 -6.36 19.71 -5.11
CA GLY A 270 -5.83 20.00 -6.46
C GLY A 270 -6.43 19.14 -7.58
N THR A 271 -5.85 19.24 -8.77
CA THR A 271 -6.29 18.54 -10.00
C THR A 271 -5.55 17.22 -10.27
N ASP A 272 -4.46 16.96 -9.55
CA ASP A 272 -3.68 15.72 -9.68
C ASP A 272 -4.28 14.62 -8.81
N PHE A 273 -4.95 13.66 -9.45
CA PHE A 273 -5.64 12.56 -8.76
C PHE A 273 -4.69 11.69 -7.91
N ASN A 274 -3.38 11.69 -8.19
CA ASN A 274 -2.40 10.94 -7.40
C ASN A 274 -2.26 11.46 -5.96
N GLN A 275 -2.79 12.66 -5.67
CA GLN A 275 -2.80 13.27 -4.34
C GLN A 275 -4.12 13.03 -3.58
N TRP A 276 -5.11 12.39 -4.22
CA TRP A 276 -6.40 12.09 -3.61
C TRP A 276 -6.38 10.72 -2.89
N PRO A 277 -7.21 10.50 -1.86
CA PRO A 277 -7.33 9.21 -1.20
C PRO A 277 -7.64 8.08 -2.18
N ARG A 278 -6.72 7.12 -2.26
CA ARG A 278 -6.80 5.93 -3.10
C ARG A 278 -7.54 4.80 -2.38
N LEU A 279 -8.56 4.28 -3.03
CA LEU A 279 -9.41 3.18 -2.59
C LEU A 279 -9.17 1.97 -3.50
N THR A 280 -9.03 0.82 -2.86
CA THR A 280 -8.82 -0.49 -3.48
C THR A 280 -9.53 -1.55 -2.65
N LYS A 281 -9.62 -2.77 -3.16
CA LYS A 281 -10.20 -3.92 -2.45
C LYS A 281 -9.49 -4.25 -1.12
N GLY A 282 -8.16 -4.16 -1.09
CA GLY A 282 -7.32 -4.49 0.06
C GLY A 282 -6.94 -3.31 0.95
N SER A 283 -7.06 -2.07 0.47
CA SER A 283 -6.77 -0.85 1.23
C SER A 283 -7.75 0.27 0.88
N ASN A 284 -8.42 0.80 1.90
CA ASN A 284 -9.43 1.85 1.78
C ASN A 284 -9.42 2.73 3.05
N PRO A 285 -8.82 3.94 2.99
CA PRO A 285 -8.74 4.84 4.14
C PRO A 285 -10.07 5.53 4.48
N LEU A 286 -11.07 5.48 3.58
CA LEU A 286 -12.36 6.16 3.73
C LEU A 286 -13.52 5.20 4.08
N GLY A 287 -13.24 4.12 4.83
CA GLY A 287 -14.27 3.20 5.35
C GLY A 287 -13.93 1.72 5.29
N GLY A 288 -12.71 1.34 4.91
CA GLY A 288 -12.31 -0.07 4.75
C GLY A 288 -12.36 -0.93 6.02
N THR A 289 -12.40 -0.33 7.21
CA THR A 289 -12.51 -1.03 8.50
C THR A 289 -13.79 -0.65 9.23
N ALA A 290 -14.27 -1.50 10.14
CA ALA A 290 -15.42 -1.16 10.99
C ALA A 290 -15.18 0.13 11.78
N GLN A 291 -13.96 0.33 12.32
CA GLN A 291 -13.58 1.50 13.09
C GLN A 291 -13.54 2.78 12.24
N SER A 292 -12.91 2.75 11.05
CA SER A 292 -12.88 3.93 10.18
C SER A 292 -14.25 4.27 9.62
N LYS A 293 -15.10 3.27 9.37
CA LYS A 293 -16.50 3.46 9.02
C LYS A 293 -17.32 4.07 10.16
N GLU A 294 -17.11 3.60 11.39
CA GLU A 294 -17.75 4.16 12.59
C GLU A 294 -17.33 5.62 12.80
N GLN A 295 -16.06 5.96 12.61
CA GLN A 295 -15.56 7.34 12.66
C GLN A 295 -16.21 8.23 11.59
N LEU A 296 -16.26 7.79 10.33
CA LEU A 296 -16.90 8.53 9.24
C LEU A 296 -18.43 8.65 9.36
N HIS A 297 -19.04 7.83 10.23
CA HIS A 297 -20.47 7.87 10.56
C HIS A 297 -20.75 8.21 12.03
N ALA A 298 -19.75 8.73 12.75
CA ALA A 298 -20.00 9.70 13.79
C ALA A 298 -20.66 10.94 13.13
N ASN A 299 -21.18 11.86 13.90
CA ASN A 299 -21.86 13.05 13.38
C ASN A 299 -20.97 14.30 13.33
N ASP A 300 -20.03 14.59 14.24
CA ASP A 300 -19.15 15.76 14.00
C ASP A 300 -18.24 15.49 12.81
N ALA A 301 -18.09 14.20 12.47
CA ALA A 301 -17.68 13.77 11.15
C ALA A 301 -18.44 14.58 10.10
N ARG A 302 -17.62 15.24 9.29
CA ARG A 302 -17.98 16.22 8.28
C ARG A 302 -19.30 15.88 7.64
N SER A 303 -20.22 16.81 7.72
CA SER A 303 -21.59 16.58 7.28
C SER A 303 -21.96 17.56 6.19
N LEU A 304 -22.76 17.08 5.24
CA LEU A 304 -23.46 17.92 4.28
C LEU A 304 -24.86 18.16 4.84
N PHE A 305 -25.17 19.41 5.16
CA PHE A 305 -26.47 19.80 5.70
C PHE A 305 -27.44 20.18 4.58
N PHE A 306 -28.74 19.99 4.83
CA PHE A 306 -29.81 20.32 3.89
C PHE A 306 -31.17 20.44 4.58
N TYR A 307 -32.07 21.25 4.03
CA TYR A 307 -33.48 21.29 4.45
C TYR A 307 -34.31 20.11 3.93
N GLU A 308 -35.38 19.79 4.66
CA GLU A 308 -36.35 18.75 4.30
C GLU A 308 -36.80 18.78 2.83
N ASN A 309 -36.82 17.61 2.19
CA ASN A 309 -37.32 17.45 0.83
C ASN A 309 -38.15 16.15 0.70
N MET A 310 -39.49 16.27 0.69
CA MET A 310 -40.40 15.13 0.70
C MET A 310 -40.96 14.85 -0.71
N GLN A 311 -40.12 14.28 -1.60
CA GLN A 311 -40.48 14.02 -3.00
C GLN A 311 -41.29 12.73 -3.23
N GLY A 312 -41.67 11.99 -2.18
CA GLY A 312 -42.48 10.77 -2.31
C GLY A 312 -41.72 9.58 -2.90
N LYS A 313 -42.44 8.69 -3.58
CA LYS A 313 -41.88 7.55 -4.33
C LYS A 313 -41.59 7.95 -5.79
N GLY A 314 -40.50 7.43 -6.35
CA GLY A 314 -40.08 7.64 -7.74
C GLY A 314 -39.86 6.32 -8.48
N LYS A 315 -39.00 6.32 -9.51
CA LYS A 315 -38.49 5.08 -10.13
C LYS A 315 -37.49 4.37 -9.18
N LEU A 316 -37.01 3.20 -9.58
CA LEU A 316 -35.87 2.56 -8.91
C LEU A 316 -34.61 3.41 -9.10
N LYS A 317 -33.83 3.60 -8.04
CA LYS A 317 -32.57 4.37 -8.01
C LYS A 317 -31.39 3.69 -8.72
N TRP A 318 -31.61 2.50 -9.28
CA TRP A 318 -30.57 1.68 -9.89
C TRP A 318 -30.46 2.00 -11.38
N GLN A 319 -29.24 2.08 -11.91
CA GLN A 319 -29.05 2.32 -13.34
C GLN A 319 -29.58 1.18 -14.22
N ASP A 320 -29.54 -0.05 -13.72
CA ASP A 320 -30.21 -1.20 -14.32
C ASP A 320 -31.46 -1.56 -13.50
N VAL A 321 -32.64 -1.38 -14.09
CA VAL A 321 -33.91 -1.78 -13.47
C VAL A 321 -34.34 -3.20 -13.86
N SER A 322 -33.60 -3.88 -14.73
CA SER A 322 -33.82 -5.28 -15.10
C SER A 322 -33.20 -6.27 -14.11
N GLY A 323 -32.09 -5.88 -13.46
CA GLY A 323 -31.34 -6.69 -12.50
C GLY A 323 -30.41 -7.72 -13.13
N ASP A 324 -30.01 -7.53 -14.39
CA ASP A 324 -29.01 -8.34 -15.09
C ASP A 324 -27.57 -7.79 -14.98
N ASN A 325 -27.43 -6.56 -14.45
CA ASN A 325 -26.21 -5.78 -14.27
C ASN A 325 -25.36 -5.63 -15.56
N GLN A 326 -25.98 -5.69 -16.73
CA GLN A 326 -25.33 -5.58 -18.04
C GLN A 326 -25.82 -4.37 -18.87
N HIS A 327 -26.99 -3.80 -18.55
CA HIS A 327 -27.62 -2.75 -19.36
C HIS A 327 -28.11 -1.55 -18.52
N ILE A 328 -27.63 -0.34 -18.84
CA ILE A 328 -28.18 0.89 -18.27
C ILE A 328 -29.55 1.14 -18.91
N SER A 329 -30.58 1.26 -18.06
CA SER A 329 -31.99 1.38 -18.47
C SER A 329 -32.37 2.78 -18.95
N PHE A 330 -31.65 3.81 -18.49
CA PHE A 330 -31.77 5.21 -18.93
C PHE A 330 -30.34 5.78 -19.14
N PRO A 331 -29.67 5.48 -20.27
CA PRO A 331 -28.28 5.88 -20.49
C PRO A 331 -28.10 7.40 -20.47
N ASP A 332 -29.10 8.14 -20.95
CA ASP A 332 -29.14 9.60 -20.96
C ASP A 332 -29.92 10.17 -19.76
N GLY A 333 -30.13 9.41 -18.67
CA GLY A 333 -30.90 9.83 -17.48
C GLY A 333 -30.31 11.00 -16.66
N ASN A 334 -29.27 11.65 -17.17
CA ASN A 334 -28.70 12.91 -16.70
C ASN A 334 -29.12 14.12 -17.56
N ASP A 335 -29.72 13.91 -18.73
CA ASP A 335 -30.31 14.93 -19.58
C ASP A 335 -31.71 15.32 -19.04
N PRO A 336 -32.01 16.61 -18.81
CA PRO A 336 -33.33 17.08 -18.41
C PRO A 336 -34.49 16.64 -19.32
N ASP A 337 -34.23 16.35 -20.61
CA ASP A 337 -35.23 15.92 -21.58
C ASP A 337 -35.47 14.38 -21.57
N ASP A 338 -34.67 13.59 -20.85
CA ASP A 338 -34.84 12.13 -20.77
C ASP A 338 -35.97 11.72 -19.79
N PRO A 339 -36.86 10.77 -20.14
CA PRO A 339 -37.92 10.29 -19.25
C PRO A 339 -37.43 9.69 -17.92
N GLY A 340 -36.16 9.30 -17.84
CA GLY A 340 -35.44 8.82 -16.66
C GLY A 340 -34.76 9.91 -15.83
N TYR A 341 -34.80 11.19 -16.23
CA TYR A 341 -34.07 12.27 -15.57
C TYR A 341 -34.27 12.28 -14.05
N ARG A 342 -33.18 12.04 -13.31
CA ARG A 342 -33.17 11.95 -11.84
C ARG A 342 -34.27 11.04 -11.28
N ASP A 343 -34.45 9.87 -11.89
CA ASP A 343 -35.45 8.85 -11.52
C ASP A 343 -36.92 9.33 -11.57
N GLY A 344 -37.18 10.41 -12.33
CA GLY A 344 -38.47 11.10 -12.37
C GLY A 344 -38.72 12.05 -11.20
N LYS A 345 -37.70 12.35 -10.39
CA LYS A 345 -37.74 13.28 -9.25
C LYS A 345 -36.69 14.40 -9.43
N PRO A 346 -36.91 15.35 -10.37
CA PRO A 346 -35.91 16.35 -10.75
C PRO A 346 -35.45 17.26 -9.60
N CYS A 347 -36.30 17.48 -8.60
CA CYS A 347 -36.00 18.26 -7.40
C CYS A 347 -35.47 17.44 -6.22
N GLY A 348 -35.33 16.11 -6.34
CA GLY A 348 -34.86 15.24 -5.26
C GLY A 348 -33.43 15.55 -4.82
N THR A 349 -33.22 15.66 -3.51
CA THR A 349 -31.89 15.92 -2.94
C THR A 349 -31.00 14.69 -3.14
N TYR A 350 -29.78 14.90 -3.64
CA TYR A 350 -28.86 13.80 -3.95
C TYR A 350 -27.41 14.16 -3.62
N ILE A 351 -26.59 13.12 -3.53
CA ILE A 351 -25.15 13.22 -3.34
C ILE A 351 -24.45 12.86 -4.63
N GLU A 352 -23.54 13.73 -5.07
CA GLU A 352 -22.60 13.48 -6.15
C GLU A 352 -21.20 13.30 -5.56
N VAL A 353 -20.52 12.20 -5.91
CA VAL A 353 -19.12 11.96 -5.56
C VAL A 353 -18.28 12.01 -6.82
N GLU A 354 -17.34 12.95 -6.87
CA GLU A 354 -16.35 13.09 -7.93
C GLU A 354 -15.09 12.28 -7.59
N GLY A 355 -14.60 11.51 -8.55
CA GLY A 355 -13.34 10.79 -8.44
C GLY A 355 -12.67 10.52 -9.78
N PHE A 356 -11.56 9.78 -9.71
CA PHE A 356 -10.86 9.24 -10.87
C PHE A 356 -10.71 7.73 -10.71
N TYR A 357 -11.14 6.97 -11.71
CA TYR A 357 -11.10 5.51 -11.73
C TYR A 357 -9.95 5.01 -12.61
N ILE A 358 -9.32 3.91 -12.20
CA ILE A 358 -8.36 3.14 -12.99
C ILE A 358 -8.67 1.65 -12.84
N SER A 359 -8.86 0.95 -13.95
CA SER A 359 -8.78 -0.50 -14.06
C SER A 359 -7.48 -0.89 -14.74
N ASN A 360 -6.71 -1.73 -14.07
CA ASN A 360 -5.56 -2.43 -14.63
C ASN A 360 -5.87 -3.94 -14.79
N THR A 361 -7.15 -4.32 -14.91
CA THR A 361 -7.58 -5.71 -15.19
C THR A 361 -7.08 -6.16 -16.56
N ALA A 362 -6.92 -7.47 -16.76
CA ALA A 362 -6.38 -8.00 -18.01
C ALA A 362 -7.43 -7.97 -19.15
N GLU A 363 -8.70 -7.97 -18.77
CA GLU A 363 -9.89 -8.07 -19.63
C GLU A 363 -10.43 -6.70 -20.05
N ASN A 364 -10.19 -5.66 -19.24
CA ASN A 364 -10.65 -4.30 -19.53
C ASN A 364 -9.78 -3.21 -18.83
N PRO A 365 -8.51 -3.02 -19.25
CA PRO A 365 -7.75 -1.82 -18.87
C PRO A 365 -8.52 -0.56 -19.20
N GLY A 366 -8.58 0.43 -18.31
CA GLY A 366 -9.35 1.66 -18.52
C GLY A 366 -9.08 2.69 -17.44
N LYS A 367 -9.37 3.97 -17.72
CA LYS A 367 -9.24 5.05 -16.73
C LYS A 367 -10.08 6.26 -17.11
N GLY A 368 -10.36 7.14 -16.16
CA GLY A 368 -10.96 8.45 -16.41
C GLY A 368 -11.60 9.07 -15.17
N ALA A 369 -12.11 10.30 -15.32
CA ALA A 369 -12.97 10.90 -14.32
C ALA A 369 -14.28 10.09 -14.21
N ILE A 370 -14.81 9.97 -13.00
CA ILE A 370 -16.03 9.22 -12.72
C ILE A 370 -16.86 9.97 -11.68
N PHE A 371 -18.17 10.07 -11.92
CA PHE A 371 -19.11 10.67 -10.98
C PHE A 371 -20.12 9.61 -10.55
N TYR A 372 -20.39 9.54 -9.25
CA TYR A 372 -21.40 8.65 -8.67
C TYR A 372 -22.52 9.49 -8.05
N ARG A 373 -23.76 9.31 -8.49
CA ARG A 373 -24.93 10.03 -7.98
C ARG A 373 -25.84 9.09 -7.19
N PHE A 374 -26.23 9.48 -5.98
CA PHE A 374 -27.17 8.74 -5.13
C PHE A 374 -28.27 9.66 -4.57
N MET A 375 -29.52 9.37 -4.91
CA MET A 375 -30.70 10.12 -4.49
C MET A 375 -31.05 9.79 -3.02
N LEU A 376 -31.15 10.79 -2.15
CA LEU A 376 -31.42 10.59 -0.71
C LEU A 376 -32.88 10.18 -0.44
N GLY A 377 -33.10 9.41 0.62
CA GLY A 377 -34.42 9.02 1.10
C GLY A 377 -34.36 7.98 2.20
N LYS A 378 -35.53 7.42 2.56
CA LYS A 378 -35.69 6.40 3.61
C LYS A 378 -35.22 4.99 3.21
N ASN A 379 -35.10 4.72 1.91
CA ASN A 379 -34.55 3.47 1.37
C ASN A 379 -33.57 3.74 0.20
N ALA A 380 -32.92 2.69 -0.27
CA ALA A 380 -32.01 2.71 -1.42
C ALA A 380 -32.69 2.29 -2.74
N ASP A 381 -34.02 2.13 -2.73
CA ASP A 381 -34.77 1.50 -3.81
C ASP A 381 -35.61 2.54 -4.56
N ASP A 382 -36.62 3.14 -3.90
CA ASP A 382 -37.68 3.92 -4.56
C ASP A 382 -38.21 5.14 -3.79
N ASP A 383 -37.69 5.42 -2.59
CA ASP A 383 -38.12 6.54 -1.72
C ASP A 383 -37.17 7.74 -1.84
N TYR A 384 -37.74 8.93 -2.08
CA TYR A 384 -37.02 10.19 -2.29
C TYR A 384 -37.34 11.20 -1.17
N ASN A 385 -37.69 10.71 0.03
CA ASN A 385 -38.11 11.52 1.17
C ASN A 385 -36.94 11.79 2.13
N ALA A 386 -36.28 12.92 1.92
CA ALA A 386 -35.23 13.44 2.78
C ALA A 386 -35.85 14.24 3.95
N GLU A 387 -36.47 13.55 4.91
CA GLU A 387 -37.12 14.13 6.11
C GLU A 387 -36.14 14.91 7.02
N ARG A 388 -36.63 15.99 7.66
CA ARG A 388 -35.91 16.85 8.63
C ARG A 388 -35.45 16.14 9.92
N ASN A 389 -34.41 16.67 10.54
CA ASN A 389 -33.85 16.18 11.81
C ASN A 389 -33.39 14.70 11.78
N PHE A 390 -32.85 14.25 10.65
CA PHE A 390 -32.24 12.93 10.46
C PHE A 390 -30.74 13.03 10.14
N HIS A 391 -29.98 12.05 10.62
CA HIS A 391 -28.59 11.77 10.22
C HIS A 391 -28.59 10.62 9.22
N TYR A 392 -28.46 10.95 7.95
CA TYR A 392 -28.29 9.97 6.89
C TYR A 392 -26.84 9.47 6.90
N LYS A 393 -26.67 8.14 6.99
CA LYS A 393 -25.36 7.46 7.02
C LYS A 393 -25.18 6.72 5.70
N LEU A 394 -24.67 7.42 4.68
CA LEU A 394 -24.49 6.87 3.33
C LEU A 394 -23.19 6.06 3.28
N THR A 395 -23.28 4.74 3.16
CA THR A 395 -22.13 3.91 2.79
C THR A 395 -22.19 3.59 1.30
N MET A 396 -21.27 4.20 0.55
CA MET A 396 -21.10 3.91 -0.87
C MET A 396 -20.37 2.56 -1.05
N ARG A 397 -20.93 1.62 -1.81
CA ARG A 397 -20.36 0.28 -2.01
C ARG A 397 -20.01 0.12 -3.48
N PHE A 398 -18.73 0.00 -3.80
CA PHE A 398 -18.29 -0.19 -5.17
C PHE A 398 -18.31 -1.67 -5.55
N GLN A 399 -18.92 -1.98 -6.69
CA GLN A 399 -19.01 -3.33 -7.26
C GLN A 399 -17.95 -3.52 -8.36
N GLY A 400 -17.36 -4.70 -8.44
CA GLY A 400 -16.52 -5.18 -9.54
C GLY A 400 -15.55 -4.14 -10.09
N SER A 401 -15.79 -3.64 -11.30
CA SER A 401 -14.91 -2.68 -12.00
C SER A 401 -14.99 -1.24 -11.47
N ALA A 402 -15.74 -0.97 -10.40
CA ALA A 402 -16.16 0.35 -9.90
C ALA A 402 -17.08 1.15 -10.84
N ASN A 403 -16.95 0.99 -12.16
CA ASN A 403 -17.90 1.51 -13.15
C ASN A 403 -18.97 0.49 -13.56
N ASP A 404 -19.20 -0.55 -12.75
CA ASP A 404 -20.25 -1.54 -12.97
C ASP A 404 -21.62 -1.00 -12.53
N VAL A 405 -22.69 -1.45 -13.19
CA VAL A 405 -24.04 -0.88 -13.04
C VAL A 405 -24.64 -1.20 -11.66
N ASP A 406 -24.81 -0.17 -10.82
CA ASP A 406 -25.47 -0.22 -9.50
C ASP A 406 -26.16 1.13 -9.24
N TRP A 407 -25.39 2.23 -9.25
CA TRP A 407 -25.90 3.62 -9.12
C TRP A 407 -25.67 4.44 -10.37
N HIS A 408 -26.18 5.68 -10.37
CA HIS A 408 -26.00 6.65 -11.46
C HIS A 408 -24.52 7.05 -11.61
N ILE A 409 -23.81 6.27 -12.42
CA ILE A 409 -22.41 6.43 -12.80
C ILE A 409 -22.34 7.20 -14.12
N ASP A 410 -21.56 8.28 -14.12
CA ASP A 410 -21.19 9.05 -15.30
C ASP A 410 -19.73 8.75 -15.64
N TYR A 411 -19.50 8.03 -16.75
CA TYR A 411 -18.18 7.63 -17.23
C TYR A 411 -18.20 7.46 -18.75
N GLN A 412 -17.34 8.21 -19.46
CA GLN A 412 -17.14 8.09 -20.91
C GLN A 412 -15.69 7.72 -21.21
N GLU A 413 -15.49 6.91 -22.25
CA GLU A 413 -14.18 6.38 -22.66
C GLU A 413 -13.96 6.61 -24.17
N ASP A 414 -13.03 7.51 -24.50
CA ASP A 414 -12.70 7.91 -25.87
C ASP A 414 -12.03 6.79 -26.71
N PRO A 415 -12.05 6.88 -28.06
CA PRO A 415 -11.21 6.04 -28.91
C PRO A 415 -9.71 6.27 -28.63
N GLY A 416 -8.94 5.19 -28.46
CA GLY A 416 -7.54 5.30 -28.08
C GLY A 416 -6.89 4.00 -27.60
N ILE A 417 -5.67 4.13 -27.06
CA ILE A 417 -4.94 3.06 -26.36
C ILE A 417 -5.09 3.27 -24.86
N TYR A 418 -5.43 2.19 -24.14
CA TYR A 418 -5.54 2.15 -22.69
C TYR A 418 -4.61 1.06 -22.14
N VAL A 419 -3.59 1.48 -21.40
CA VAL A 419 -2.58 0.60 -20.78
C VAL A 419 -2.34 1.04 -19.33
N PRO A 420 -2.15 0.10 -18.37
CA PRO A 420 -1.72 0.44 -17.01
C PRO A 420 -0.45 1.28 -17.02
N ASN A 421 -0.46 2.42 -16.33
CA ASN A 421 0.70 3.31 -16.28
C ASN A 421 0.84 3.93 -14.88
N PRO A 422 1.88 3.59 -14.10
CA PRO A 422 2.92 2.62 -14.42
C PRO A 422 2.44 1.16 -14.39
N TYR A 423 3.26 0.26 -14.93
CA TYR A 423 3.17 -1.19 -14.70
C TYR A 423 4.47 -1.73 -14.09
N TYR A 424 4.45 -2.95 -13.55
CA TYR A 424 5.54 -3.48 -12.72
C TYR A 424 6.05 -4.81 -13.25
N ILE A 425 7.38 -4.98 -13.25
CA ILE A 425 8.05 -6.25 -13.55
C ILE A 425 9.02 -6.64 -12.42
N SER A 426 9.20 -7.95 -12.24
CA SER A 426 10.05 -8.56 -11.22
C SER A 426 11.45 -7.93 -11.13
N TYR A 427 11.99 -7.85 -9.91
CA TYR A 427 13.40 -7.51 -9.70
C TYR A 427 14.35 -8.64 -10.12
N LEU A 428 13.81 -9.84 -10.35
CA LEU A 428 14.51 -11.04 -10.79
C LEU A 428 14.64 -11.11 -12.32
N TYR A 429 15.80 -11.57 -12.79
CA TYR A 429 16.12 -11.95 -14.17
C TYR A 429 15.30 -13.15 -14.65
N ASP A 430 15.17 -13.34 -15.97
CA ASP A 430 14.44 -14.46 -16.59
C ASP A 430 13.04 -14.69 -15.99
N HIS A 431 12.31 -13.59 -15.76
CA HIS A 431 10.89 -13.61 -15.40
C HIS A 431 10.10 -12.77 -16.42
N SER A 432 8.88 -13.19 -16.70
CA SER A 432 7.96 -12.51 -17.60
C SER A 432 6.81 -11.87 -16.85
N MET A 433 6.19 -10.89 -17.51
CA MET A 433 4.88 -10.34 -17.18
C MET A 433 4.04 -10.22 -18.45
N MET A 434 2.73 -10.20 -18.28
CA MET A 434 1.79 -9.87 -19.34
C MET A 434 1.28 -8.44 -19.10
N LEU A 435 1.67 -7.52 -19.99
CA LEU A 435 1.19 -6.14 -20.01
C LEU A 435 -0.18 -6.09 -20.73
N PRO A 436 -1.28 -5.76 -20.05
CA PRO A 436 -2.58 -5.70 -20.71
C PRO A 436 -2.72 -4.35 -21.41
N VAL A 437 -3.21 -4.38 -22.66
CA VAL A 437 -3.40 -3.19 -23.51
C VAL A 437 -4.75 -3.29 -24.18
N LYS A 438 -5.64 -2.33 -23.93
CA LYS A 438 -6.90 -2.18 -24.68
C LYS A 438 -6.72 -1.14 -25.78
N ILE A 439 -7.31 -1.41 -26.93
CA ILE A 439 -7.52 -0.51 -28.05
C ILE A 439 -9.03 -0.30 -28.17
N LYS A 440 -9.47 0.95 -28.14
CA LYS A 440 -10.86 1.38 -28.32
C LYS A 440 -10.98 2.06 -29.69
N GLY A 441 -11.93 1.61 -30.51
CA GLY A 441 -11.99 1.87 -31.95
C GLY A 441 -11.42 0.69 -32.76
N LYS A 442 -11.69 0.67 -34.07
CA LYS A 442 -11.25 -0.40 -34.98
C LYS A 442 -9.78 -0.23 -35.41
N PRO A 443 -8.87 -1.17 -35.08
CA PRO A 443 -7.47 -1.09 -35.49
C PRO A 443 -7.26 -1.51 -36.95
N VAL A 444 -6.26 -0.91 -37.60
CA VAL A 444 -5.81 -1.24 -38.96
C VAL A 444 -4.38 -1.75 -38.91
N GLY A 445 -4.20 -3.05 -39.16
CA GLY A 445 -2.88 -3.71 -39.14
C GLY A 445 -2.44 -4.17 -37.74
N ASN A 446 -1.13 -4.09 -37.47
CA ASN A 446 -0.52 -4.58 -36.23
C ASN A 446 -0.41 -3.49 -35.17
N LEU A 447 -0.43 -3.88 -33.89
CA LEU A 447 0.09 -3.04 -32.80
C LEU A 447 1.62 -3.13 -32.80
N LYS A 448 2.30 -1.98 -32.75
CA LYS A 448 3.76 -1.88 -32.62
C LYS A 448 4.14 -1.50 -31.19
N ALA A 449 5.14 -2.18 -30.63
CA ALA A 449 5.75 -1.83 -29.35
C ALA A 449 7.25 -1.60 -29.50
N GLU A 450 7.73 -0.49 -28.95
CA GLU A 450 9.13 -0.06 -29.01
C GLU A 450 9.62 0.37 -27.61
N ILE A 451 10.72 -0.20 -27.12
CA ILE A 451 11.37 0.23 -25.88
C ILE A 451 12.23 1.47 -26.18
N VAL A 452 11.66 2.65 -25.93
CA VAL A 452 12.30 3.95 -26.19
C VAL A 452 13.21 4.44 -25.06
N GLU A 453 13.05 3.87 -23.85
CA GLU A 453 13.89 4.13 -22.67
C GLU A 453 14.01 2.83 -21.87
N ASN A 454 15.19 2.50 -21.35
CA ASN A 454 15.43 1.28 -20.56
C ASN A 454 16.66 1.50 -19.66
N ASN A 455 16.44 2.11 -18.50
CA ASN A 455 17.54 2.63 -17.68
C ASN A 455 18.18 1.51 -16.86
N TRP A 456 19.52 1.42 -16.94
CA TRP A 456 20.32 0.53 -16.09
C TRP A 456 20.52 1.10 -14.67
N GLY A 457 20.50 2.44 -14.55
CA GLY A 457 20.63 3.20 -13.31
C GLY A 457 19.36 3.21 -12.43
N PRO A 458 19.47 3.70 -11.18
CA PRO A 458 18.34 3.79 -10.26
C PRO A 458 17.42 4.96 -10.64
N TYR A 459 16.11 4.72 -10.68
CA TYR A 459 15.11 5.75 -10.89
C TYR A 459 15.04 6.70 -9.68
N GLN A 460 15.16 8.01 -9.92
CA GLN A 460 15.22 9.07 -8.90
C GLN A 460 16.39 8.86 -7.90
N ALA A 461 17.61 8.79 -8.42
CA ALA A 461 18.84 8.56 -7.67
C ALA A 461 19.08 9.58 -6.53
N GLY A 462 19.32 9.07 -5.32
CA GLY A 462 19.65 9.88 -4.14
C GLY A 462 21.04 10.51 -4.19
N ASP A 463 21.38 11.31 -3.17
CA ASP A 463 22.66 12.03 -3.05
C ASP A 463 23.86 11.08 -2.94
N GLU A 464 23.62 9.84 -2.49
CA GLU A 464 24.60 8.76 -2.44
C GLU A 464 25.04 8.22 -3.81
N PHE A 465 24.36 8.58 -4.90
CA PHE A 465 24.60 8.10 -6.26
C PHE A 465 25.17 9.21 -7.16
N GLU A 466 26.29 9.81 -6.76
CA GLU A 466 26.97 10.91 -7.48
C GLU A 466 27.15 10.66 -8.99
N TYR A 467 27.65 9.48 -9.37
CA TYR A 467 27.85 9.08 -10.77
C TYR A 467 26.54 8.84 -11.57
N TYR A 468 25.38 8.85 -10.93
CA TYR A 468 24.08 8.58 -11.57
C TYR A 468 23.22 9.84 -11.71
N ARG A 469 23.82 11.00 -11.44
CA ARG A 469 23.20 12.32 -11.56
C ARG A 469 23.60 12.93 -12.89
N ASP A 470 22.68 13.71 -13.45
CA ASP A 470 22.68 14.19 -14.83
C ASP A 470 22.51 13.09 -15.88
N GLU A 471 22.50 13.44 -17.18
CA GLU A 471 22.54 12.43 -18.22
C GLU A 471 23.90 11.71 -18.12
N VAL A 472 23.88 10.41 -17.79
CA VAL A 472 25.09 9.61 -17.61
C VAL A 472 25.32 8.77 -18.83
N TYR A 473 26.55 8.84 -19.29
CA TYR A 473 26.78 8.96 -20.70
C TYR A 473 27.85 7.95 -21.12
N THR A 474 27.38 6.74 -21.48
CA THR A 474 28.24 5.58 -21.66
C THR A 474 28.61 5.39 -23.14
N LEU A 475 29.88 5.14 -23.42
CA LEU A 475 30.33 4.57 -24.70
C LEU A 475 30.04 3.05 -24.79
N SER A 476 29.26 2.50 -23.85
CA SER A 476 29.23 1.05 -23.54
C SER A 476 28.46 0.17 -24.54
N GLY A 477 28.04 0.74 -25.67
CA GLY A 477 27.91 -0.13 -26.83
C GLY A 477 27.45 0.45 -28.14
N ASN A 478 27.20 1.76 -28.28
CA ASN A 478 26.86 2.29 -29.58
C ASN A 478 28.10 2.76 -30.37
N PRO A 479 28.65 1.99 -31.33
CA PRO A 479 29.72 2.44 -32.23
C PRO A 479 29.28 3.53 -33.23
N THR A 480 27.99 3.91 -33.25
CA THR A 480 27.49 5.11 -33.96
C THR A 480 27.55 6.37 -33.08
N ALA A 481 28.01 6.28 -31.83
CA ALA A 481 28.26 7.42 -30.95
C ALA A 481 29.68 8.00 -31.11
N GLY A 482 29.83 9.29 -30.77
CA GLY A 482 31.03 10.10 -31.01
C GLY A 482 32.33 9.48 -30.49
N ASN A 483 33.39 9.55 -31.30
CA ASN A 483 34.74 9.25 -30.84
C ASN A 483 35.17 10.28 -29.77
N VAL A 484 35.98 9.85 -28.81
CA VAL A 484 36.18 10.49 -27.48
C VAL A 484 37.09 11.75 -27.52
N GLY A 485 36.87 12.65 -28.49
CA GLY A 485 37.65 13.90 -28.63
C GLY A 485 37.13 15.08 -27.82
N ASN A 486 35.84 15.07 -27.44
CA ASN A 486 35.15 16.16 -26.73
C ASN A 486 34.61 15.74 -25.36
N ALA A 487 34.98 14.55 -24.86
CA ALA A 487 34.63 14.17 -23.49
C ALA A 487 35.53 14.96 -22.53
N ASP A 488 34.92 15.88 -21.77
CA ASP A 488 35.54 16.41 -20.57
C ASP A 488 35.73 15.23 -19.59
N PRO A 489 36.97 14.87 -19.19
CA PRO A 489 37.21 13.76 -18.28
C PRO A 489 36.56 13.96 -16.91
N ASP A 490 36.33 15.21 -16.52
CA ASP A 490 35.67 15.59 -15.27
C ASP A 490 34.14 15.64 -15.43
N HIS A 491 33.63 15.72 -16.68
CA HIS A 491 32.18 15.81 -17.00
C HIS A 491 31.83 15.12 -18.36
N PRO A 492 31.85 13.77 -18.47
CA PRO A 492 31.65 13.05 -19.75
C PRO A 492 30.24 13.24 -20.36
N LYS A 493 30.12 13.52 -21.68
CA LYS A 493 28.84 13.92 -22.35
C LYS A 493 28.45 13.20 -23.68
N ILE A 494 27.74 12.06 -23.64
CA ILE A 494 27.31 11.17 -24.77
C ILE A 494 26.09 10.25 -24.43
N LYS A 495 24.91 10.43 -25.03
CA LYS A 495 23.65 9.70 -24.70
C LYS A 495 23.71 8.16 -24.85
N ASP A 496 23.53 7.44 -23.74
CA ASP A 496 23.34 5.98 -23.72
C ASP A 496 21.91 5.59 -24.17
N GLY A 497 21.74 4.37 -24.67
CA GLY A 497 20.49 3.85 -25.20
C GLY A 497 19.97 2.62 -24.46
N PRO A 498 18.85 2.03 -24.92
CA PRO A 498 18.08 1.06 -24.14
C PRO A 498 18.72 -0.34 -24.03
N TRP A 499 19.84 -0.59 -24.73
CA TRP A 499 20.53 -1.89 -24.77
C TRP A 499 21.21 -2.32 -23.46
N ASN A 500 21.40 -1.41 -22.50
CA ASN A 500 21.98 -1.71 -21.18
C ASN A 500 20.94 -1.98 -20.09
N GLY A 501 19.66 -1.67 -20.36
CA GLY A 501 18.58 -1.82 -19.39
C GLY A 501 18.07 -3.26 -19.21
N PHE A 502 17.04 -3.38 -18.35
CA PHE A 502 16.53 -4.64 -17.84
C PHE A 502 15.44 -5.29 -18.70
N LEU A 503 14.65 -4.48 -19.41
CA LEU A 503 13.44 -4.91 -20.10
C LEU A 503 13.76 -5.47 -21.50
N SER A 504 12.96 -6.45 -21.96
CA SER A 504 12.88 -6.86 -23.36
C SER A 504 11.46 -7.27 -23.77
N LEU A 505 11.14 -7.13 -25.07
CA LEU A 505 9.89 -7.61 -25.70
C LEU A 505 9.99 -9.05 -26.26
N ALA A 506 11.12 -9.72 -26.06
CA ALA A 506 11.36 -11.10 -26.50
C ALA A 506 12.14 -11.89 -25.45
N ALA A 507 11.76 -13.15 -25.22
CA ALA A 507 12.26 -13.99 -24.14
C ALA A 507 13.79 -14.23 -24.16
N THR A 508 14.42 -14.35 -22.99
CA THR A 508 15.86 -14.61 -22.82
C THR A 508 16.09 -15.58 -21.66
N HIS A 509 16.24 -16.87 -21.96
CA HIS A 509 16.33 -17.97 -20.97
C HIS A 509 17.78 -18.42 -20.70
N ILE A 510 18.67 -17.47 -20.38
CA ILE A 510 20.07 -17.73 -20.03
C ILE A 510 20.55 -16.82 -18.91
N ASN A 511 21.41 -17.34 -18.03
CA ASN A 511 21.98 -16.60 -16.89
C ASN A 511 22.96 -15.48 -17.33
N TRP A 512 23.59 -15.61 -18.50
CA TRP A 512 24.65 -14.71 -18.98
C TRP A 512 24.50 -14.49 -20.49
N ILE A 513 24.68 -13.26 -20.99
CA ILE A 513 24.93 -13.01 -22.43
C ILE A 513 26.36 -12.50 -22.62
N GLY A 514 27.03 -12.91 -23.69
CA GLY A 514 28.36 -12.38 -24.01
C GLY A 514 29.41 -12.56 -22.90
N ARG A 515 29.38 -13.70 -22.20
CA ARG A 515 30.34 -14.05 -21.15
C ARG A 515 31.79 -13.88 -21.65
N ASP A 516 32.63 -13.30 -20.80
CA ASP A 516 34.06 -13.04 -21.04
C ASP A 516 34.40 -12.13 -22.25
N LYS A 517 33.39 -11.47 -22.85
CA LYS A 517 33.60 -10.43 -23.87
C LYS A 517 34.12 -9.14 -23.22
N SER A 518 34.97 -8.41 -23.93
CA SER A 518 35.51 -7.14 -23.47
C SER A 518 34.43 -6.07 -23.30
N PHE A 519 34.46 -5.32 -22.19
CA PHE A 519 33.50 -4.26 -21.87
C PHE A 519 33.42 -3.12 -22.91
N TRP A 520 34.47 -2.91 -23.71
CA TRP A 520 34.52 -1.92 -24.79
C TRP A 520 33.98 -2.41 -26.15
N SER A 521 33.56 -3.67 -26.27
CA SER A 521 33.14 -4.28 -27.55
C SER A 521 31.75 -3.84 -28.05
N GLY A 522 30.93 -3.29 -27.16
CA GLY A 522 29.54 -2.94 -27.44
C GLY A 522 28.58 -4.12 -27.60
N TYR A 523 28.96 -5.31 -27.09
CA TYR A 523 28.16 -6.53 -27.18
C TYR A 523 26.65 -6.35 -26.90
N ASN A 524 26.30 -5.58 -25.86
CA ASN A 524 24.91 -5.34 -25.46
C ASN A 524 24.06 -4.70 -26.57
N TYR A 525 24.64 -3.81 -27.37
CA TYR A 525 23.99 -3.13 -28.50
C TYR A 525 23.71 -4.11 -29.66
N PHE A 526 24.71 -4.90 -30.04
CA PHE A 526 24.55 -5.91 -31.10
C PHE A 526 23.57 -7.00 -30.69
N TYR A 527 23.60 -7.45 -29.43
CA TYR A 527 22.62 -8.41 -28.91
C TYR A 527 21.21 -7.82 -28.83
N TRP A 528 21.08 -6.51 -28.61
CA TRP A 528 19.79 -5.81 -28.57
C TRP A 528 19.14 -5.69 -29.94
N LEU A 529 19.92 -5.37 -30.98
CA LEU A 529 19.42 -5.20 -32.35
C LEU A 529 19.28 -6.54 -33.11
N GLN A 530 20.16 -7.51 -32.85
CA GLN A 530 20.29 -8.83 -33.52
C GLN A 530 20.61 -8.81 -35.02
N LYS A 531 20.16 -7.78 -35.75
CA LYS A 531 20.46 -7.50 -37.16
C LYS A 531 20.39 -5.99 -37.41
N ASP A 532 20.65 -5.57 -38.65
CA ASP A 532 20.46 -4.19 -39.11
C ASP A 532 21.20 -3.16 -38.22
N PHE A 533 22.47 -3.45 -37.90
CA PHE A 533 23.29 -2.73 -36.90
C PHE A 533 23.68 -1.28 -37.27
N GLY A 534 23.18 -0.76 -38.39
CA GLY A 534 23.47 0.58 -38.87
C GLY A 534 24.92 0.80 -39.30
N THR A 535 25.33 2.06 -39.31
CA THR A 535 26.65 2.52 -39.76
C THR A 535 27.42 3.19 -38.63
N ALA A 536 28.70 2.85 -38.48
CA ALA A 536 29.65 3.56 -37.64
C ALA A 536 29.77 5.03 -38.07
N LEU A 537 30.32 5.88 -37.19
CA LEU A 537 30.59 7.29 -37.55
C LEU A 537 31.66 7.49 -38.64
N SER A 538 32.45 6.46 -38.95
CA SER A 538 33.29 6.41 -40.16
C SER A 538 32.48 6.29 -41.45
N GLY A 539 31.17 6.05 -41.37
CA GLY A 539 30.28 5.75 -42.50
C GLY A 539 30.25 4.26 -42.88
N GLU A 540 31.03 3.42 -42.20
CA GLU A 540 31.15 1.99 -42.48
C GLU A 540 29.95 1.21 -41.92
N SER A 541 29.44 0.22 -42.66
CA SER A 541 28.41 -0.69 -42.14
C SER A 541 28.97 -1.57 -41.02
N LEU A 542 28.22 -1.69 -39.93
CA LEU A 542 28.59 -2.48 -38.75
C LEU A 542 28.18 -3.96 -38.83
N GLU A 543 27.56 -4.37 -39.94
CA GLU A 543 27.04 -5.73 -40.16
C GLU A 543 28.07 -6.83 -39.87
N ALA A 544 29.25 -6.75 -40.49
CA ALA A 544 30.28 -7.77 -40.33
C ALA A 544 30.80 -7.86 -38.89
N TYR A 545 31.18 -6.73 -38.29
CA TYR A 545 31.69 -6.67 -36.91
C TYR A 545 30.66 -7.19 -35.90
N GLY A 546 29.40 -6.77 -36.01
CA GLY A 546 28.33 -7.25 -35.13
C GLY A 546 28.06 -8.75 -35.28
N GLN A 547 28.05 -9.26 -36.53
CA GLN A 547 27.85 -10.69 -36.79
C GLN A 547 29.04 -11.54 -36.31
N GLU A 548 30.27 -11.03 -36.31
CA GLU A 548 31.42 -11.74 -35.71
C GLU A 548 31.44 -11.68 -34.19
N LEU A 549 31.01 -10.54 -33.60
CA LEU A 549 31.05 -10.32 -32.16
C LEU A 549 30.10 -11.25 -31.39
N LEU A 550 28.87 -11.44 -31.89
CA LEU A 550 27.84 -12.28 -31.25
C LEU A 550 28.27 -13.74 -31.14
N LEU A 551 27.94 -14.39 -30.02
CA LEU A 551 28.16 -15.83 -29.84
C LEU A 551 27.25 -16.64 -30.79
N PRO A 552 27.71 -17.77 -31.37
CA PRO A 552 26.93 -18.52 -32.37
C PRO A 552 25.51 -18.92 -31.92
N GLN A 553 25.34 -19.22 -30.64
CA GLN A 553 24.07 -19.61 -30.02
C GLN A 553 23.12 -18.42 -29.77
N GLU A 554 23.63 -17.18 -29.86
CA GLU A 554 22.89 -15.94 -29.60
C GLU A 554 22.52 -15.17 -30.88
N LYS A 555 22.87 -15.68 -32.08
CA LYS A 555 22.60 -15.04 -33.37
C LYS A 555 21.20 -15.35 -33.90
N GLY A 556 20.64 -14.41 -34.68
CA GLY A 556 19.39 -14.60 -35.42
C GLY A 556 18.14 -14.60 -34.53
N GLN A 557 18.24 -14.09 -33.29
CA GLN A 557 17.12 -13.94 -32.39
C GLN A 557 16.33 -12.66 -32.74
N ALA A 558 15.14 -12.45 -32.16
CA ALA A 558 14.39 -11.21 -32.42
C ALA A 558 15.05 -10.00 -31.71
N PRO A 559 14.91 -8.78 -32.26
CA PRO A 559 15.31 -7.56 -31.61
C PRO A 559 14.69 -7.44 -30.21
N ARG A 560 15.49 -7.03 -29.23
CA ARG A 560 15.09 -7.00 -27.82
C ARG A 560 14.23 -5.79 -27.46
N GLY A 561 14.30 -4.74 -28.25
CA GLY A 561 13.59 -3.47 -28.08
C GLY A 561 12.38 -3.23 -28.98
N TYR A 562 12.06 -4.12 -29.93
CA TYR A 562 10.98 -3.89 -30.90
C TYR A 562 10.20 -5.17 -31.19
N ARG A 563 8.87 -5.09 -31.20
CA ARG A 563 7.99 -6.20 -31.61
C ARG A 563 6.67 -5.68 -32.17
N GLU A 564 6.14 -6.39 -33.17
CA GLU A 564 4.77 -6.20 -33.68
C GLU A 564 3.86 -7.36 -33.23
N TYR A 565 2.57 -7.05 -33.04
CA TYR A 565 1.53 -7.98 -32.62
C TYR A 565 0.37 -7.96 -33.62
N GLU A 566 0.00 -9.14 -34.12
CA GLU A 566 -1.09 -9.36 -35.07
C GLU A 566 -2.44 -9.15 -34.36
N LEU A 567 -3.34 -8.38 -34.98
CA LEU A 567 -4.68 -8.07 -34.45
C LEU A 567 -5.81 -8.76 -35.23
N SER A 568 -5.50 -9.73 -36.09
CA SER A 568 -6.44 -10.32 -37.06
C SER A 568 -7.45 -11.31 -36.48
N LYS A 569 -7.17 -11.86 -35.29
CA LYS A 569 -7.93 -12.96 -34.68
C LYS A 569 -7.80 -12.94 -33.15
N SER A 570 -8.82 -13.47 -32.48
CA SER A 570 -8.77 -13.73 -31.03
C SER A 570 -8.07 -15.07 -30.72
N GLY A 571 -7.50 -15.18 -29.52
CA GLY A 571 -6.85 -16.37 -28.98
C GLY A 571 -5.41 -16.11 -28.50
N THR A 572 -4.75 -17.17 -28.05
CA THR A 572 -3.29 -17.17 -27.84
C THR A 572 -2.60 -17.26 -29.19
N ILE A 573 -1.69 -16.34 -29.47
CA ILE A 573 -0.90 -16.28 -30.69
C ILE A 573 0.52 -16.75 -30.39
N ASP A 574 0.94 -17.82 -31.06
CA ASP A 574 2.27 -18.40 -30.98
C ASP A 574 3.34 -17.34 -31.35
N GLY A 575 4.19 -16.99 -30.40
CA GLY A 575 5.30 -16.06 -30.57
C GLY A 575 6.63 -16.74 -30.89
N GLY A 576 6.65 -18.07 -30.99
CA GLY A 576 7.84 -18.90 -31.05
C GLY A 576 8.79 -18.60 -29.89
N ASN A 577 10.09 -18.57 -30.19
CA ASN A 577 11.14 -18.26 -29.20
C ASN A 577 11.08 -16.83 -28.61
N ASN A 578 10.15 -15.98 -29.06
CA ASN A 578 9.91 -14.65 -28.49
C ASN A 578 8.80 -14.68 -27.43
N GLY A 579 8.08 -15.80 -27.34
CA GLY A 579 7.00 -16.11 -26.40
C GLY A 579 5.66 -15.45 -26.72
N ASP A 580 4.60 -16.10 -26.27
CA ASP A 580 3.23 -15.92 -26.76
C ASP A 580 2.54 -14.66 -26.22
N TYR A 581 1.53 -14.20 -26.97
CA TYR A 581 0.66 -13.10 -26.58
C TYR A 581 -0.81 -13.50 -26.78
N ILE A 582 -1.72 -12.84 -26.06
CA ILE A 582 -3.16 -13.13 -26.13
C ILE A 582 -3.85 -11.93 -26.77
N VAL A 583 -4.82 -12.18 -27.65
CA VAL A 583 -5.68 -11.17 -28.27
C VAL A 583 -7.15 -11.54 -28.04
N THR A 584 -7.98 -10.56 -27.70
CA THR A 584 -9.44 -10.69 -27.56
C THR A 584 -10.12 -9.54 -28.30
N ILE A 585 -10.98 -9.85 -29.26
CA ILE A 585 -11.67 -8.88 -30.12
C ILE A 585 -13.16 -8.91 -29.80
N ASP A 586 -13.74 -7.73 -29.61
CA ASP A 586 -15.15 -7.46 -29.36
C ASP A 586 -15.61 -6.39 -30.36
N GLU A 587 -16.07 -6.85 -31.53
CA GLU A 587 -16.49 -5.98 -32.63
C GLU A 587 -17.69 -5.10 -32.27
N ALA A 588 -18.62 -5.63 -31.47
CA ALA A 588 -19.83 -4.92 -31.06
C ALA A 588 -19.53 -3.70 -30.17
N LYS A 589 -18.46 -3.74 -29.37
CA LYS A 589 -17.98 -2.62 -28.55
C LYS A 589 -16.83 -1.84 -29.18
N GLU A 590 -16.45 -2.16 -30.42
CA GLU A 590 -15.23 -1.70 -31.09
C GLU A 590 -14.01 -1.72 -30.16
N ARG A 591 -13.72 -2.91 -29.61
CA ARG A 591 -12.72 -3.10 -28.57
C ARG A 591 -11.80 -4.27 -28.91
N THR A 592 -10.49 -4.06 -28.86
CA THR A 592 -9.49 -5.13 -28.92
C THR A 592 -8.62 -5.08 -27.66
N VAL A 593 -8.41 -6.20 -26.99
CA VAL A 593 -7.59 -6.30 -25.78
C VAL A 593 -6.45 -7.27 -26.04
N LEU A 594 -5.23 -6.85 -25.74
CA LEU A 594 -4.02 -7.66 -25.82
C LEU A 594 -3.44 -7.91 -24.44
N GLN A 595 -2.73 -9.03 -24.31
CA GLN A 595 -1.79 -9.27 -23.22
C GLN A 595 -0.41 -9.50 -23.83
N ILE A 596 0.47 -8.51 -23.68
CA ILE A 596 1.78 -8.45 -24.32
C ILE A 596 2.86 -9.01 -23.37
N PRO A 597 3.65 -10.01 -23.76
CA PRO A 597 4.73 -10.53 -22.94
C PRO A 597 5.91 -9.55 -22.89
N CYS A 598 6.32 -9.21 -21.69
CA CYS A 598 7.52 -8.43 -21.39
C CYS A 598 8.42 -9.24 -20.46
N TYR A 599 9.74 -9.16 -20.65
CA TYR A 599 10.72 -10.01 -19.97
C TYR A 599 11.78 -9.18 -19.26
N THR A 600 12.27 -9.67 -18.12
CA THR A 600 13.59 -9.28 -17.61
C THR A 600 14.68 -10.06 -18.34
N ARG A 601 15.79 -9.38 -18.64
CA ARG A 601 16.95 -9.98 -19.32
C ARG A 601 17.78 -10.84 -18.35
N ALA A 602 18.84 -11.48 -18.88
CA ALA A 602 19.78 -12.34 -18.17
C ALA A 602 20.31 -11.78 -16.83
N LEU A 603 20.67 -12.66 -15.89
CA LEU A 603 21.19 -12.30 -14.55
C LEU A 603 22.33 -11.31 -14.67
N GLN A 604 23.35 -11.65 -15.45
CA GLN A 604 24.38 -10.72 -15.90
C GLN A 604 24.26 -10.53 -17.42
N LEU A 605 24.54 -9.31 -17.87
CA LEU A 605 24.84 -9.05 -19.27
C LEU A 605 26.34 -9.39 -19.48
N VAL A 606 27.13 -8.59 -20.19
CA VAL A 606 28.59 -8.79 -20.20
C VAL A 606 29.15 -8.63 -18.79
N SER A 607 29.68 -9.70 -18.20
CA SER A 607 30.14 -9.75 -16.79
C SER A 607 31.09 -8.61 -16.42
N THR A 608 32.00 -8.24 -17.32
CA THR A 608 32.98 -7.15 -17.11
C THR A 608 32.38 -5.73 -17.11
N THR A 609 31.12 -5.56 -17.52
CA THR A 609 30.38 -4.27 -17.47
C THR A 609 29.60 -4.06 -16.17
N GLY A 610 29.27 -5.14 -15.45
CA GLY A 610 28.39 -5.11 -14.28
C GLY A 610 26.91 -4.82 -14.59
N PHE A 611 26.52 -4.61 -15.85
CA PHE A 611 25.10 -4.48 -16.20
C PHE A 611 24.37 -5.82 -16.04
N SER A 612 23.10 -5.74 -15.65
CA SER A 612 22.34 -6.87 -15.10
C SER A 612 20.86 -6.72 -15.40
N GLY A 613 20.19 -7.81 -15.80
CA GLY A 613 18.72 -7.88 -15.89
C GLY A 613 18.05 -7.91 -14.50
N ASN A 614 18.75 -8.43 -13.48
CA ASN A 614 18.40 -8.27 -12.08
C ASN A 614 18.51 -6.81 -11.64
N ASN A 615 17.60 -6.32 -10.78
CA ASN A 615 17.78 -5.03 -10.12
C ASN A 615 18.87 -5.14 -9.02
N PRO A 616 20.03 -4.45 -9.13
CA PRO A 616 21.07 -4.51 -8.12
C PRO A 616 20.75 -3.69 -6.87
N TYR A 617 19.91 -2.65 -7.00
CA TYR A 617 19.67 -1.65 -5.96
C TYR A 617 18.65 -2.13 -4.91
N PHE A 618 19.04 -2.08 -3.63
CA PHE A 618 18.18 -2.49 -2.52
C PHE A 618 16.95 -1.57 -2.34
N SER A 619 17.15 -0.26 -2.44
CA SER A 619 16.11 0.73 -2.12
C SER A 619 15.44 1.37 -3.35
N TYR A 620 15.98 1.16 -4.55
CA TYR A 620 15.61 1.87 -5.77
C TYR A 620 14.98 0.96 -6.83
N ARG A 621 14.09 1.55 -7.64
CA ARG A 621 13.50 0.93 -8.84
C ARG A 621 14.38 1.22 -10.05
N ARG A 622 14.15 0.53 -11.17
CA ARG A 622 14.63 0.97 -12.50
C ARG A 622 13.44 1.24 -13.41
N SER A 623 13.59 2.14 -14.39
CA SER A 623 12.50 2.55 -15.30
C SER A 623 12.80 2.20 -16.74
N ALA A 624 11.78 1.72 -17.44
CA ALA A 624 11.74 1.60 -18.89
C ALA A 624 10.46 2.25 -19.42
N LYS A 625 10.45 2.69 -20.68
CA LYS A 625 9.27 3.20 -21.37
C LYS A 625 9.05 2.42 -22.65
N VAL A 626 7.81 1.93 -22.82
CA VAL A 626 7.39 1.25 -24.05
C VAL A 626 6.38 2.13 -24.75
N LYS A 627 6.76 2.60 -25.93
CA LYS A 627 5.88 3.29 -26.86
C LYS A 627 5.02 2.25 -27.57
N LEU A 628 3.70 2.43 -27.51
CA LEU A 628 2.72 1.64 -28.23
C LEU A 628 2.20 2.48 -29.40
N THR A 629 1.97 1.85 -30.56
CA THR A 629 1.48 2.56 -31.75
C THR A 629 0.58 1.67 -32.59
N VAL A 630 -0.63 2.15 -32.89
CA VAL A 630 -1.61 1.48 -33.76
C VAL A 630 -2.31 2.49 -34.66
N GLN A 631 -2.66 2.10 -35.88
CA GLN A 631 -3.53 2.89 -36.74
C GLN A 631 -5.00 2.57 -36.41
N LEU A 632 -5.86 3.58 -36.28
CA LEU A 632 -7.31 3.39 -36.17
C LEU A 632 -8.02 3.74 -37.47
N GLU A 633 -9.14 3.07 -37.76
CA GLU A 633 -10.01 3.40 -38.90
C GLU A 633 -10.56 4.83 -38.74
N GLY A 634 -10.55 5.62 -39.82
CA GLY A 634 -11.03 7.01 -39.83
C GLY A 634 -10.06 8.05 -39.21
N HIS A 635 -9.00 7.63 -38.52
CA HIS A 635 -7.98 8.55 -37.98
C HIS A 635 -6.88 8.83 -39.03
N PRO A 636 -6.47 10.09 -39.26
CA PRO A 636 -5.44 10.42 -40.26
C PRO A 636 -4.02 10.06 -39.81
N GLU A 637 -3.77 10.03 -38.50
CA GLU A 637 -2.46 9.74 -37.89
C GLU A 637 -2.58 8.53 -36.94
N PRO A 638 -1.51 7.73 -36.75
CA PRO A 638 -1.50 6.63 -35.78
C PRO A 638 -1.73 7.10 -34.34
N THR A 639 -2.53 6.35 -33.59
CA THR A 639 -2.66 6.51 -32.14
C THR A 639 -1.41 6.02 -31.44
N VAL A 640 -0.89 6.82 -30.50
CA VAL A 640 0.33 6.54 -29.73
C VAL A 640 0.06 6.73 -28.25
N ASP A 641 0.50 5.79 -27.41
CA ASP A 641 0.62 5.97 -25.95
C ASP A 641 1.98 5.42 -25.47
N THR A 642 2.41 5.73 -24.25
CA THR A 642 3.68 5.29 -23.68
C THR A 642 3.51 4.87 -22.21
N VAL A 643 3.66 3.57 -21.96
CA VAL A 643 3.65 3.02 -20.59
C VAL A 643 5.05 3.13 -19.96
N THR A 644 5.10 3.54 -18.69
CA THR A 644 6.29 3.37 -17.85
C THR A 644 6.24 2.02 -17.14
N ILE A 645 7.24 1.18 -17.40
CA ILE A 645 7.43 -0.09 -16.69
C ILE A 645 8.51 0.10 -15.65
N PHE A 646 8.16 -0.11 -14.38
CA PHE A 646 9.15 -0.14 -13.30
C PHE A 646 9.61 -1.56 -13.03
N GLN A 647 10.92 -1.78 -13.07
CA GLN A 647 11.50 -2.89 -12.34
C GLN A 647 11.42 -2.58 -10.85
N VAL A 648 10.78 -3.47 -10.10
CA VAL A 648 10.58 -3.29 -8.65
C VAL A 648 11.90 -3.33 -7.88
N ARG A 649 11.87 -2.79 -6.64
CA ARG A 649 13.02 -2.79 -5.73
C ARG A 649 13.47 -4.22 -5.46
N ARG A 650 14.78 -4.43 -5.27
CA ARG A 650 15.33 -5.73 -4.89
C ARG A 650 14.88 -6.11 -3.47
N ILE A 651 13.99 -7.09 -3.38
CA ILE A 651 13.52 -7.60 -2.08
C ILE A 651 14.55 -8.57 -1.49
N ILE A 652 14.99 -8.27 -0.28
CA ILE A 652 16.01 -9.04 0.46
C ILE A 652 15.58 -9.48 1.87
N ASN A 653 14.44 -9.00 2.38
CA ASN A 653 14.05 -9.21 3.78
C ASN A 653 12.58 -9.65 3.91
N PRO A 654 12.31 -10.90 4.35
CA PRO A 654 13.27 -12.01 4.49
C PRO A 654 13.75 -12.52 3.12
N LYS A 655 14.79 -13.36 3.11
CA LYS A 655 15.17 -14.16 1.92
C LYS A 655 15.29 -15.65 2.20
N GLY A 656 15.55 -16.02 3.45
CA GLY A 656 15.36 -17.38 3.93
C GLY A 656 14.99 -17.44 5.40
N ILE A 657 14.43 -18.57 5.82
CA ILE A 657 14.04 -18.87 7.20
C ILE A 657 14.50 -20.28 7.51
N TYR A 658 15.50 -20.40 8.38
CA TYR A 658 16.08 -21.67 8.79
C TYR A 658 15.59 -22.06 10.19
N ARG A 659 15.47 -23.36 10.42
CA ARG A 659 15.12 -23.96 11.70
C ARG A 659 16.02 -25.14 11.99
N ARG A 660 16.43 -25.33 13.24
CA ARG A 660 17.06 -26.58 13.69
C ARG A 660 16.06 -27.75 13.63
N HIS A 661 16.59 -28.98 13.64
CA HIS A 661 15.81 -30.22 13.50
C HIS A 661 14.63 -30.33 14.49
N ASP A 662 14.82 -29.84 15.72
CA ASP A 662 13.88 -29.88 16.83
C ASP A 662 13.10 -28.56 17.03
N ASN A 663 13.07 -27.66 16.04
CA ASN A 663 12.29 -26.42 16.10
C ASN A 663 11.26 -26.34 14.97
N ASP A 664 9.99 -26.34 15.36
CA ASP A 664 8.82 -26.15 14.51
C ASP A 664 8.07 -24.84 14.82
N THR A 665 8.72 -23.88 15.49
CA THR A 665 8.13 -22.59 15.87
C THR A 665 7.78 -21.77 14.62
N PRO A 666 6.54 -21.22 14.52
CA PRO A 666 6.13 -20.42 13.37
C PRO A 666 6.96 -19.14 13.21
N PHE A 667 6.98 -18.61 12.00
CA PHE A 667 7.58 -17.34 11.62
C PHE A 667 6.54 -16.49 10.89
N ASN A 668 6.30 -15.28 11.38
CA ASN A 668 5.43 -14.29 10.74
C ASN A 668 6.20 -13.58 9.62
N VAL A 669 5.95 -13.99 8.37
CA VAL A 669 6.51 -13.37 7.18
C VAL A 669 5.77 -12.07 6.91
N VAL A 670 6.52 -10.96 6.93
CA VAL A 670 6.17 -9.73 6.22
C VAL A 670 7.21 -9.53 5.12
N LEU A 671 6.80 -9.33 3.88
CA LEU A 671 7.72 -8.92 2.83
C LEU A 671 7.98 -7.42 2.97
N THR A 672 9.24 -6.99 2.87
CA THR A 672 9.59 -5.59 3.17
C THR A 672 10.52 -4.94 2.14
N HIS A 673 10.49 -3.62 2.06
CA HIS A 673 11.43 -2.82 1.27
C HIS A 673 11.94 -1.61 2.04
N ARG A 674 13.04 -1.00 1.56
CA ARG A 674 13.58 0.25 2.09
C ARG A 674 13.28 1.42 1.14
N LYS A 675 13.21 2.65 1.66
CA LYS A 675 12.86 3.85 0.88
C LYS A 675 14.04 4.46 0.11
N ASN A 676 15.23 4.52 0.72
CA ASN A 676 16.50 5.02 0.19
C ASN A 676 17.67 4.41 1.01
N GLU A 677 18.94 4.66 0.67
CA GLU A 677 20.05 4.00 1.38
C GLU A 677 20.25 4.50 2.83
N ALA A 678 19.79 5.72 3.14
CA ALA A 678 19.90 6.34 4.46
C ALA A 678 18.80 5.93 5.46
N ALA A 679 17.70 5.32 5.00
CA ALA A 679 16.59 4.94 5.88
C ALA A 679 17.02 3.87 6.89
N THR A 680 16.71 4.10 8.17
CA THR A 680 17.00 3.19 9.29
C THR A 680 15.95 2.10 9.48
N GLN A 681 14.82 2.18 8.78
CA GLN A 681 13.74 1.20 8.84
C GLN A 681 13.30 0.75 7.44
N TYR A 682 12.88 -0.51 7.40
CA TYR A 682 12.13 -1.13 6.32
C TYR A 682 10.62 -0.87 6.52
N LEU A 683 9.88 -0.87 5.41
CA LEU A 683 8.43 -0.74 5.38
C LEU A 683 7.81 -2.06 4.85
N PRO A 684 6.60 -2.43 5.30
CA PRO A 684 5.82 -3.49 4.67
C PRO A 684 5.65 -3.25 3.17
N PHE A 685 5.62 -4.32 2.39
CA PHE A 685 5.43 -4.25 0.95
C PHE A 685 3.95 -4.38 0.59
N GLU A 686 3.32 -3.29 0.16
CA GLU A 686 1.97 -3.27 -0.40
C GLU A 686 1.98 -3.67 -1.88
N SER A 687 1.02 -4.51 -2.30
CA SER A 687 0.94 -5.00 -3.67
C SER A 687 0.00 -4.15 -4.54
N GLU A 688 0.57 -3.44 -5.52
CA GLU A 688 -0.14 -2.85 -6.68
C GLU A 688 -0.72 -3.94 -7.59
N GLY A 689 -1.83 -4.54 -7.16
CA GLY A 689 -2.43 -5.73 -7.76
C GLY A 689 -2.55 -6.87 -6.74
N PRO A 690 -3.29 -7.95 -7.03
CA PRO A 690 -3.40 -9.09 -6.13
C PRO A 690 -2.05 -9.80 -5.96
N TRP A 691 -1.91 -10.55 -4.87
CA TRP A 691 -0.73 -11.35 -4.57
C TRP A 691 -1.09 -12.72 -3.98
N GLU A 692 -0.17 -13.66 -4.12
CA GLU A 692 -0.24 -14.98 -3.48
C GLU A 692 1.13 -15.47 -3.02
N ALA A 693 1.14 -16.32 -1.99
CA ALA A 693 2.30 -17.09 -1.57
C ALA A 693 1.95 -18.58 -1.61
N GLU A 694 2.70 -19.36 -2.38
CA GLU A 694 2.52 -20.80 -2.57
C GLU A 694 3.81 -21.56 -2.23
N ILE A 695 3.69 -22.86 -1.98
CA ILE A 695 4.83 -23.74 -1.75
C ILE A 695 5.27 -24.32 -3.10
N GLU A 696 6.41 -23.86 -3.61
CA GLU A 696 6.99 -24.32 -4.86
C GLU A 696 7.61 -25.71 -4.71
N THR A 697 8.26 -25.97 -3.55
CA THR A 697 8.85 -27.25 -3.12
C THR A 697 8.70 -27.41 -1.61
N GLY A 698 8.44 -28.63 -1.11
CA GLY A 698 8.29 -28.94 0.34
C GLY A 698 6.84 -28.94 0.87
N SER A 699 5.84 -29.11 -0.02
CA SER A 699 4.41 -29.04 0.33
C SER A 699 3.92 -30.09 1.33
N ASP A 700 4.68 -31.18 1.47
CA ASP A 700 4.49 -32.29 2.41
C ASP A 700 4.88 -31.96 3.86
N TRP A 701 5.64 -30.88 4.08
CA TRP A 701 6.11 -30.49 5.41
C TRP A 701 5.96 -29.00 5.75
N ILE A 702 5.62 -28.15 4.78
CA ILE A 702 5.46 -26.71 5.02
C ILE A 702 4.01 -26.36 5.30
N ARG A 703 3.76 -25.66 6.42
CA ARG A 703 2.49 -25.01 6.72
C ARG A 703 2.56 -23.53 6.35
N ILE A 704 1.55 -23.05 5.60
CA ILE A 704 1.28 -21.62 5.42
C ILE A 704 -0.04 -21.30 6.10
N ASN A 705 -0.04 -20.28 6.97
CA ASN A 705 -1.20 -19.91 7.80
C ASN A 705 -1.79 -21.09 8.59
N GLY A 706 -0.91 -21.97 9.11
CA GLY A 706 -1.26 -23.18 9.86
C GLY A 706 -1.68 -24.40 9.01
N VAL A 707 -1.92 -24.21 7.70
CA VAL A 707 -2.39 -25.26 6.79
C VAL A 707 -1.19 -25.93 6.09
N LEU A 708 -1.05 -27.25 6.27
CA LEU A 708 -0.05 -28.07 5.56
C LEU A 708 -0.32 -28.06 4.05
N GLY A 709 0.71 -27.82 3.23
CA GLY A 709 0.52 -27.62 1.79
C GLY A 709 -0.29 -26.36 1.45
N GLY A 710 -0.44 -25.44 2.42
CA GLY A 710 -1.28 -24.26 2.33
C GLY A 710 -0.74 -23.17 1.39
N ARG A 711 -1.55 -22.12 1.24
CA ARG A 711 -1.21 -20.90 0.48
C ARG A 711 -1.79 -19.67 1.18
N ALA A 712 -1.17 -18.52 0.96
CA ALA A 712 -1.72 -17.21 1.34
C ALA A 712 -2.10 -16.42 0.08
N LYS A 713 -3.08 -15.53 0.21
CA LYS A 713 -3.50 -14.60 -0.85
C LYS A 713 -3.87 -13.26 -0.23
N GLY A 714 -3.67 -12.18 -0.96
CA GLY A 714 -4.16 -10.86 -0.61
C GLY A 714 -4.58 -10.05 -1.82
N ALA A 715 -5.45 -9.08 -1.56
CA ALA A 715 -6.05 -8.22 -2.57
C ALA A 715 -5.12 -7.07 -2.98
N THR A 716 -5.46 -6.39 -4.09
CA THR A 716 -4.85 -5.11 -4.48
C THR A 716 -4.82 -4.12 -3.31
N GLY A 717 -3.65 -3.56 -3.03
CA GLY A 717 -3.41 -2.62 -1.93
C GLY A 717 -3.13 -3.26 -0.57
N SER A 718 -3.19 -4.59 -0.42
CA SER A 718 -2.85 -5.25 0.84
C SER A 718 -1.34 -5.50 1.01
N GLU A 719 -0.88 -5.52 2.26
CA GLU A 719 0.46 -5.96 2.62
C GLU A 719 0.68 -7.44 2.28
N ILE A 720 1.88 -7.79 1.83
CA ILE A 720 2.30 -9.19 1.64
C ILE A 720 2.70 -9.78 2.99
N ARG A 721 1.76 -10.47 3.65
CA ARG A 721 1.89 -11.00 5.02
C ARG A 721 1.26 -12.39 5.17
N PHE A 722 2.00 -13.34 5.76
CA PHE A 722 1.51 -14.69 6.09
C PHE A 722 2.39 -15.32 7.19
N SER A 723 2.00 -16.47 7.75
CA SER A 723 2.89 -17.26 8.61
C SER A 723 3.41 -18.51 7.90
N TYR A 724 4.68 -18.83 8.14
CA TYR A 724 5.37 -20.07 7.75
C TYR A 724 5.62 -20.91 9.00
N GLN A 725 5.45 -22.23 8.92
CA GLN A 725 5.81 -23.15 10.00
C GLN A 725 6.23 -24.53 9.44
N PRO A 726 7.30 -25.17 9.96
CA PRO A 726 7.56 -26.59 9.71
C PRO A 726 6.45 -27.47 10.31
N ASP A 727 6.10 -28.57 9.66
CA ASP A 727 5.20 -29.58 10.22
C ASP A 727 5.97 -30.55 11.12
N GLY A 728 6.09 -30.19 12.40
CA GLY A 728 6.83 -30.94 13.40
C GLY A 728 8.35 -30.93 13.21
N THR A 729 9.02 -31.87 13.88
CA THR A 729 10.48 -32.00 13.97
C THR A 729 11.02 -33.18 13.15
N ILE A 730 12.34 -33.21 12.95
CA ILE A 730 13.07 -34.27 12.22
C ILE A 730 14.30 -34.75 13.00
N GLY A 731 15.02 -35.76 12.49
CA GLY A 731 16.26 -36.25 13.10
C GLY A 731 17.40 -35.21 13.06
N ALA A 732 18.33 -35.28 14.02
CA ALA A 732 19.47 -34.36 14.12
C ALA A 732 20.47 -34.49 12.96
N ASP A 733 20.52 -35.68 12.35
CA ASP A 733 21.30 -36.06 11.17
C ASP A 733 20.57 -35.77 9.84
N GLN A 734 19.35 -35.23 9.90
CA GLN A 734 18.49 -35.00 8.74
C GLN A 734 18.41 -33.51 8.37
N CYS A 735 18.08 -33.25 7.10
CA CYS A 735 17.65 -31.95 6.61
C CYS A 735 16.42 -32.14 5.70
N ARG A 736 15.49 -31.19 5.73
CA ARG A 736 14.43 -31.04 4.72
C ARG A 736 14.37 -29.60 4.23
N TYR A 737 14.00 -29.43 2.97
CA TYR A 737 14.12 -28.18 2.25
C TYR A 737 12.85 -27.82 1.50
N GLY A 738 12.71 -26.54 1.18
CA GLY A 738 11.61 -26.05 0.38
C GLY A 738 11.77 -24.60 -0.04
N ILE A 739 10.87 -24.19 -0.91
CA ILE A 739 10.84 -22.85 -1.48
C ILE A 739 9.40 -22.35 -1.41
N ILE A 740 9.21 -21.17 -0.82
CA ILE A 740 7.94 -20.45 -0.86
C ILE A 740 8.05 -19.41 -1.95
N LEU A 741 7.21 -19.53 -2.98
CA LEU A 741 7.13 -18.59 -4.09
C LEU A 741 6.02 -17.58 -3.81
N ILE A 742 6.38 -16.30 -3.83
CA ILE A 742 5.46 -15.17 -3.72
C ILE A 742 5.34 -14.54 -5.10
N ARG A 743 4.11 -14.47 -5.63
CA ARG A 743 3.76 -13.69 -6.82
C ARG A 743 2.98 -12.45 -6.37
N TYR A 744 3.40 -11.27 -6.79
CA TYR A 744 2.84 -9.99 -6.37
C TYR A 744 2.82 -8.97 -7.51
N HIS A 745 2.19 -7.82 -7.28
CA HIS A 745 1.86 -6.83 -8.31
C HIS A 745 1.10 -7.42 -9.50
N ASN A 746 -0.09 -7.97 -9.25
CA ASN A 746 -0.85 -8.69 -10.27
C ASN A 746 -0.09 -9.88 -10.85
N TYR A 747 0.61 -10.59 -9.95
CA TYR A 747 1.43 -11.76 -10.26
C TYR A 747 2.59 -11.54 -11.26
N SER A 748 2.93 -10.29 -11.60
CA SER A 748 4.03 -9.94 -12.52
C SER A 748 5.41 -9.94 -11.87
N CYS A 749 5.45 -9.85 -10.54
CA CYS A 749 6.67 -9.76 -9.74
C CYS A 749 6.81 -11.00 -8.84
N TYR A 750 8.04 -11.46 -8.66
CA TYR A 750 8.32 -12.75 -8.05
C TYR A 750 9.36 -12.61 -6.93
N HIS A 751 9.13 -13.30 -5.82
CA HIS A 751 10.10 -13.44 -4.75
C HIS A 751 10.07 -14.87 -4.19
N ARG A 752 11.24 -15.49 -4.03
CA ARG A 752 11.40 -16.81 -3.39
C ARG A 752 12.00 -16.68 -1.99
N ILE A 753 11.36 -17.28 -0.99
CA ILE A 753 11.92 -17.47 0.35
C ILE A 753 12.41 -18.92 0.45
N PHE A 754 13.68 -19.12 0.78
CA PHE A 754 14.24 -20.46 0.99
C PHE A 754 14.02 -20.90 2.42
N VAL A 755 13.44 -22.09 2.60
CA VAL A 755 13.21 -22.66 3.91
C VAL A 755 13.97 -23.97 4.08
N ARG A 756 14.44 -24.20 5.30
CA ARG A 756 15.21 -25.38 5.70
C ARG A 756 14.85 -25.73 7.13
N GLN A 757 14.70 -27.02 7.41
CA GLN A 757 14.75 -27.55 8.76
C GLN A 757 15.89 -28.57 8.86
N GLY A 758 16.67 -28.52 9.94
CA GLY A 758 17.84 -29.37 10.17
C GLY A 758 19.15 -28.73 9.72
N TYR A 759 20.24 -28.99 10.47
CA TYR A 759 21.57 -28.37 10.26
C TYR A 759 22.70 -29.38 10.01
N ALA A 760 22.38 -30.66 9.80
CA ALA A 760 23.36 -31.68 9.44
C ALA A 760 24.15 -31.31 8.16
N PRO A 761 25.40 -31.79 8.01
CA PRO A 761 26.12 -31.72 6.74
C PRO A 761 25.34 -32.42 5.63
N ALA A 762 25.17 -31.76 4.49
CA ALA A 762 24.28 -32.22 3.43
C ALA A 762 24.83 -31.93 2.03
N GLN A 763 24.58 -32.85 1.09
CA GLN A 763 24.86 -32.63 -0.32
C GLN A 763 23.90 -31.56 -0.88
N ILE A 764 24.42 -30.68 -1.73
CA ILE A 764 23.63 -29.67 -2.45
C ILE A 764 23.74 -29.95 -3.95
N ALA A 765 24.99 -29.97 -4.45
CA ALA A 765 25.39 -30.53 -5.74
C ALA A 765 26.77 -31.18 -5.58
N GLY A 766 27.07 -32.20 -6.40
CA GLY A 766 28.28 -33.02 -6.26
C GLY A 766 28.24 -33.97 -5.05
N ASP A 767 29.39 -34.56 -4.74
CA ASP A 767 29.51 -35.58 -3.71
C ASP A 767 29.75 -35.01 -2.29
N ALA A 768 30.34 -33.82 -2.18
CA ALA A 768 30.69 -33.19 -0.91
C ALA A 768 29.44 -32.82 -0.06
N LYS A 769 29.48 -33.14 1.23
CA LYS A 769 28.46 -32.69 2.19
C LYS A 769 28.87 -31.39 2.83
N TRP A 770 28.09 -30.34 2.59
CA TRP A 770 28.36 -29.00 3.10
C TRP A 770 27.86 -28.82 4.54
N HIS A 771 28.75 -28.34 5.41
CA HIS A 771 28.39 -27.93 6.76
C HIS A 771 27.51 -26.67 6.76
N CYS A 772 26.60 -26.57 7.72
CA CYS A 772 25.66 -25.44 7.80
C CYS A 772 26.28 -24.16 8.39
N PHE A 773 27.47 -24.24 9.01
CA PHE A 773 28.08 -23.18 9.81
C PHE A 773 29.47 -22.78 9.28
N ASN A 774 29.94 -21.58 9.62
CA ASN A 774 31.34 -21.19 9.41
C ASN A 774 32.22 -21.68 10.56
N LEU A 775 33.52 -21.87 10.29
CA LEU A 775 34.48 -22.24 11.33
C LEU A 775 34.76 -21.04 12.26
N CYS A 776 34.89 -21.30 13.56
CA CYS A 776 35.33 -20.31 14.55
C CYS A 776 36.79 -20.51 14.92
N TYR A 777 37.20 -21.73 15.29
CA TYR A 777 38.60 -22.04 15.61
C TYR A 777 38.79 -23.56 15.65
N ASN A 778 39.95 -24.04 15.19
CA ASN A 778 40.33 -25.46 15.22
C ASN A 778 39.21 -26.43 14.79
N ASP A 779 38.56 -27.10 15.75
CA ASP A 779 37.50 -28.12 15.57
C ASP A 779 36.10 -27.60 15.98
N THR A 780 35.94 -26.28 16.13
CA THR A 780 34.71 -25.63 16.60
C THR A 780 34.11 -24.75 15.51
N GLU A 781 32.93 -25.13 15.05
CA GLU A 781 32.08 -24.31 14.19
C GLU A 781 31.22 -23.31 14.97
N ALA A 782 30.63 -22.36 14.25
CA ALA A 782 29.60 -21.47 14.76
C ALA A 782 28.31 -22.23 15.12
N LYS A 783 27.43 -21.62 15.93
CA LYS A 783 26.24 -22.30 16.50
C LYS A 783 24.96 -22.09 15.70
N SER A 784 24.97 -21.15 14.76
CA SER A 784 23.83 -20.77 13.93
C SER A 784 24.29 -20.47 12.50
N PRO A 785 23.46 -20.72 11.47
CA PRO A 785 23.77 -20.36 10.10
C PRO A 785 23.88 -18.83 9.89
N CYS A 786 23.35 -18.03 10.83
CA CYS A 786 23.46 -16.58 10.85
C CYS A 786 24.76 -16.06 11.51
N GLU A 787 25.55 -16.91 12.17
CA GLU A 787 26.84 -16.51 12.74
C GLU A 787 27.93 -16.47 11.66
N GLU A 788 28.70 -15.37 11.63
CA GLU A 788 29.72 -15.16 10.60
C GLU A 788 30.98 -16.05 10.75
N GLY A 789 31.23 -16.60 11.93
CA GLY A 789 32.47 -17.32 12.23
C GLY A 789 33.69 -16.40 12.34
N SER A 790 34.90 -16.97 12.33
CA SER A 790 36.15 -16.18 12.44
C SER A 790 36.82 -15.95 11.08
N LEU A 791 37.65 -14.92 11.00
CA LEU A 791 38.49 -14.66 9.83
C LEU A 791 39.87 -15.30 10.01
N PHE A 792 40.20 -16.22 9.12
CA PHE A 792 41.46 -16.96 9.13
C PHE A 792 42.40 -16.37 8.09
N ARG A 793 43.70 -16.28 8.39
CA ARG A 793 44.71 -16.08 7.36
C ARG A 793 45.03 -17.42 6.67
N PHE A 794 45.52 -17.39 5.42
CA PHE A 794 45.66 -18.60 4.61
C PHE A 794 46.49 -19.69 5.31
N GLY A 795 45.91 -20.87 5.46
CA GLY A 795 46.52 -22.04 6.09
C GLY A 795 46.78 -21.94 7.60
N ASN A 796 46.22 -20.95 8.31
CA ASN A 796 46.50 -20.73 9.73
C ASN A 796 45.25 -20.92 10.62
N PHE A 797 45.07 -22.15 11.13
CA PHE A 797 44.02 -22.50 12.09
C PHE A 797 44.30 -22.06 13.53
N ASP A 798 45.55 -21.70 13.87
CA ASP A 798 45.99 -21.49 15.26
C ASP A 798 45.88 -20.03 15.72
N GLN A 799 45.62 -19.10 14.79
CA GLN A 799 45.46 -17.66 15.05
C GLN A 799 44.21 -17.04 14.36
N PRO A 800 43.00 -17.61 14.52
CA PRO A 800 41.77 -17.05 13.96
C PRO A 800 41.41 -15.70 14.60
N ILE A 801 41.05 -14.72 13.78
CA ILE A 801 40.53 -13.42 14.25
C ILE A 801 39.06 -13.58 14.63
N ASP A 802 38.75 -13.33 15.90
CA ASP A 802 37.41 -13.50 16.46
C ASP A 802 36.40 -12.48 15.85
N ALA A 803 35.14 -12.89 15.67
CA ALA A 803 34.09 -12.05 15.09
C ALA A 803 33.82 -10.75 15.86
N THR A 804 34.11 -10.70 17.17
CA THR A 804 34.06 -9.46 17.98
C THR A 804 34.89 -8.32 17.40
N ASN A 805 35.93 -8.63 16.63
CA ASN A 805 36.74 -7.64 15.94
C ASN A 805 36.05 -7.06 14.69
N ASN A 806 35.07 -7.72 14.09
CA ASN A 806 34.58 -7.44 12.73
C ASN A 806 33.49 -6.36 12.67
N VAL A 807 33.61 -5.34 13.51
CA VAL A 807 32.77 -4.15 13.53
C VAL A 807 33.23 -3.15 12.47
N PHE A 808 32.29 -2.57 11.71
CA PHE A 808 32.60 -1.55 10.71
C PHE A 808 33.12 -0.25 11.35
N ASP A 809 34.31 0.19 10.95
CA ASP A 809 35.02 1.31 11.56
C ASP A 809 35.51 2.38 10.55
N ASN A 810 34.82 2.49 9.41
CA ASN A 810 35.18 3.35 8.28
C ASN A 810 36.51 2.99 7.60
N PHE A 811 36.79 1.69 7.48
CA PHE A 811 37.95 1.15 6.76
C PHE A 811 39.28 1.63 7.37
N LYS A 812 39.43 1.50 8.68
CA LYS A 812 40.63 1.92 9.40
C LYS A 812 41.82 1.01 9.09
N ASP A 813 43.03 1.55 9.22
CA ASP A 813 44.26 0.76 9.24
C ASP A 813 44.41 0.04 10.59
N HIS A 814 44.75 -1.24 10.56
CA HIS A 814 44.96 -2.09 11.72
C HIS A 814 46.32 -2.79 11.74
N ALA A 815 47.30 -2.34 10.95
CA ALA A 815 48.66 -2.90 10.93
C ALA A 815 49.20 -3.32 12.31
N THR A 816 49.06 -2.44 13.31
CA THR A 816 49.55 -2.62 14.69
C THR A 816 48.44 -2.78 15.74
N THR A 817 47.18 -2.89 15.34
CA THR A 817 46.05 -3.13 16.27
C THR A 817 46.10 -4.56 16.78
N GLU A 818 45.86 -4.74 18.08
CA GLU A 818 45.66 -6.08 18.65
C GLU A 818 44.22 -6.54 18.41
N PHE A 819 44.09 -7.62 17.67
CA PHE A 819 42.86 -8.38 17.51
C PHE A 819 42.74 -9.43 18.60
N ASP A 820 41.53 -9.63 19.11
CA ASP A 820 41.22 -10.80 19.93
C ASP A 820 41.18 -12.06 19.05
N LEU A 821 41.83 -13.14 19.50
CA LEU A 821 41.93 -14.40 18.77
C LEU A 821 40.97 -15.44 19.35
N ALA A 822 40.27 -16.16 18.48
CA ALA A 822 39.28 -17.14 18.92
C ALA A 822 39.95 -18.42 19.50
N PRO A 823 39.39 -19.04 20.55
CA PRO A 823 38.24 -18.56 21.33
C PRO A 823 38.60 -17.40 22.25
N LEU A 824 37.69 -16.43 22.39
CA LEU A 824 37.85 -15.24 23.22
C LEU A 824 38.25 -15.54 24.68
N GLU A 825 37.77 -16.65 25.24
CA GLU A 825 38.09 -17.12 26.61
C GLU A 825 39.58 -17.46 26.81
N SER A 826 40.33 -17.67 25.72
CA SER A 826 41.78 -17.89 25.77
C SER A 826 42.58 -16.63 26.13
N GLY A 827 41.96 -15.44 26.02
CA GLY A 827 42.61 -14.14 26.24
C GLY A 827 43.75 -13.83 25.26
N LYS A 828 43.92 -14.62 24.19
CA LYS A 828 44.99 -14.44 23.21
C LYS A 828 44.71 -13.23 22.31
N LYS A 829 45.77 -12.47 22.04
CA LYS A 829 45.75 -11.33 21.12
C LYS A 829 46.83 -11.47 20.05
N GLY A 830 46.60 -10.88 18.88
CA GLY A 830 47.58 -10.82 17.80
C GLY A 830 47.52 -9.54 16.98
N THR A 831 48.65 -9.11 16.42
CA THR A 831 48.76 -7.95 15.52
C THR A 831 48.93 -8.36 14.06
N TRP A 832 48.46 -7.54 13.12
CA TRP A 832 48.54 -7.87 11.70
C TRP A 832 49.99 -7.90 11.16
N THR A 833 50.82 -6.97 11.64
CA THR A 833 52.26 -6.93 11.42
C THR A 833 53.02 -7.34 12.67
N GLU A 834 54.30 -7.62 12.52
CA GLU A 834 55.21 -7.72 13.65
C GLU A 834 55.17 -6.42 14.47
N VAL A 835 55.07 -6.56 15.79
CA VAL A 835 55.17 -5.48 16.78
C VAL A 835 55.96 -6.02 17.97
N ALA A 836 56.98 -5.29 18.43
CA ALA A 836 57.84 -5.75 19.49
C ALA A 836 57.05 -6.13 20.76
N GLY A 837 57.26 -7.36 21.25
CA GLY A 837 56.55 -7.89 22.42
C GLY A 837 55.12 -8.38 22.18
N LYS A 838 54.64 -8.42 20.93
CA LYS A 838 53.30 -8.93 20.57
C LYS A 838 53.38 -10.08 19.57
N THR A 839 52.36 -10.93 19.57
CA THR A 839 52.23 -12.05 18.63
C THR A 839 51.75 -11.55 17.27
N GLN A 840 52.49 -11.79 16.20
CA GLN A 840 52.00 -11.53 14.84
C GLN A 840 51.01 -12.62 14.40
N ILE A 841 49.91 -12.23 13.74
CA ILE A 841 49.01 -13.14 13.03
C ILE A 841 49.62 -13.46 11.67
N THR A 842 50.07 -14.70 11.51
CA THR A 842 50.84 -15.16 10.34
C THR A 842 49.95 -15.83 9.27
N ASN A 843 50.51 -16.09 8.09
CA ASN A 843 49.89 -16.92 7.06
C ASN A 843 50.94 -17.85 6.43
N ARG A 844 50.47 -18.91 5.78
CA ARG A 844 51.33 -19.81 5.01
C ARG A 844 51.54 -19.29 3.57
N PRO A 845 52.64 -19.69 2.89
CA PRO A 845 52.84 -19.38 1.47
C PRO A 845 51.69 -19.88 0.59
N ARG A 846 51.37 -19.20 -0.51
CA ARG A 846 50.25 -19.57 -1.40
C ARG A 846 50.48 -20.86 -2.16
N ALA A 847 51.74 -21.27 -2.31
CA ALA A 847 52.17 -22.52 -2.93
C ALA A 847 52.34 -23.67 -1.91
N SER A 848 51.95 -23.48 -0.65
CA SER A 848 51.89 -24.57 0.35
C SER A 848 50.59 -25.37 0.23
N GLU A 849 50.48 -26.46 0.98
CA GLU A 849 49.24 -27.23 1.17
C GLU A 849 48.11 -26.42 1.84
N GLY A 850 48.31 -25.14 2.18
CA GLY A 850 47.24 -24.28 2.68
C GLY A 850 46.66 -24.80 3.99
N PHE A 851 45.40 -25.25 3.96
CA PHE A 851 44.69 -25.87 5.08
C PHE A 851 44.66 -27.42 5.00
N SER A 852 45.04 -28.02 3.86
CA SER A 852 44.79 -29.45 3.58
C SER A 852 45.68 -30.44 4.35
N ASP A 853 46.73 -29.97 5.02
CA ASP A 853 47.58 -30.79 5.90
C ASP A 853 46.93 -31.09 7.26
N ARG A 854 45.83 -30.39 7.61
CA ARG A 854 45.09 -30.56 8.86
C ARG A 854 43.59 -30.63 8.60
N LYS A 855 43.03 -31.85 8.70
CA LYS A 855 41.59 -32.08 8.82
C LYS A 855 41.04 -31.64 10.18
N GLN A 856 39.75 -31.39 10.23
CA GLN A 856 38.98 -30.97 11.41
C GLN A 856 38.17 -32.16 11.95
N THR A 857 37.93 -32.17 13.26
CA THR A 857 37.10 -33.18 13.94
C THR A 857 35.80 -32.59 14.47
N ILE A 858 34.80 -32.45 13.61
CA ILE A 858 33.51 -31.87 13.97
C ILE A 858 32.56 -32.97 14.46
N ASN A 859 31.98 -32.80 15.65
CA ASN A 859 31.01 -33.74 16.25
C ASN A 859 31.47 -35.23 16.25
N GLY A 860 32.78 -35.47 16.29
CA GLY A 860 33.39 -36.80 16.23
C GLY A 860 33.72 -37.33 14.83
N ASN A 861 33.33 -36.64 13.75
CA ASN A 861 33.81 -36.94 12.40
C ASN A 861 35.15 -36.25 12.16
N SER A 862 36.24 -37.03 12.07
CA SER A 862 37.60 -36.54 11.79
C SER A 862 37.94 -36.40 10.30
N ASN A 863 36.96 -36.53 9.41
CA ASN A 863 37.18 -36.40 7.96
C ASN A 863 36.90 -35.02 7.40
N CYS A 864 36.29 -34.12 8.18
CA CYS A 864 35.95 -32.76 7.74
C CYS A 864 37.19 -31.99 7.28
N HIS A 865 37.05 -31.19 6.23
CA HIS A 865 38.10 -30.29 5.73
C HIS A 865 37.51 -29.01 5.18
N VAL A 866 38.34 -27.99 4.95
CA VAL A 866 37.94 -26.78 4.24
C VAL A 866 37.48 -27.15 2.83
N ALA A 867 36.40 -26.52 2.35
CA ALA A 867 35.88 -26.73 1.00
C ALA A 867 36.96 -26.48 -0.07
N GLU A 868 37.00 -27.32 -1.10
CA GLU A 868 37.95 -27.25 -2.19
C GLU A 868 37.43 -26.36 -3.34
N TYR A 869 38.29 -26.10 -4.33
CA TYR A 869 37.88 -25.36 -5.54
C TYR A 869 36.75 -26.07 -6.28
N GLU A 870 36.82 -27.39 -6.42
CA GLU A 870 35.82 -28.18 -7.14
C GLU A 870 34.46 -28.20 -6.42
N ASP A 871 34.43 -28.11 -5.09
CA ASP A 871 33.18 -28.03 -4.34
C ASP A 871 32.43 -26.73 -4.68
N PHE A 872 33.12 -25.59 -4.58
CA PHE A 872 32.55 -24.29 -4.96
C PHE A 872 32.22 -24.19 -6.45
N HIS A 873 33.06 -24.74 -7.32
CA HIS A 873 32.82 -24.73 -8.77
C HIS A 873 31.63 -25.63 -9.15
N THR A 874 31.42 -26.75 -8.45
CA THR A 874 30.23 -27.60 -8.60
C THR A 874 28.96 -26.84 -8.23
N LEU A 875 28.98 -26.07 -7.13
CA LEU A 875 27.86 -25.16 -6.81
C LEU A 875 27.68 -24.08 -7.91
N GLN A 876 28.77 -23.56 -8.47
CA GLN A 876 28.75 -22.55 -9.54
C GLN A 876 28.06 -23.00 -10.82
N LEU A 877 28.31 -24.25 -11.23
CA LEU A 877 27.80 -24.78 -12.50
C LEU A 877 26.38 -25.34 -12.40
N ASN A 878 25.98 -25.88 -11.24
CA ASN A 878 24.77 -26.69 -11.10
C ASN A 878 23.66 -26.04 -10.26
N CYS A 879 23.97 -25.04 -9.44
CA CYS A 879 23.00 -24.39 -8.55
C CYS A 879 22.61 -22.99 -9.05
N GLN A 880 21.58 -22.41 -8.42
CA GLN A 880 21.17 -21.03 -8.63
C GLN A 880 21.50 -20.16 -7.40
N PHE A 881 21.60 -18.85 -7.63
CA PHE A 881 22.01 -17.88 -6.60
C PHE A 881 20.92 -16.89 -6.26
N ALA A 882 20.87 -16.53 -4.99
CA ALA A 882 20.05 -15.47 -4.47
C ALA A 882 20.71 -14.86 -3.24
N TYR A 883 20.40 -13.61 -2.90
CA TYR A 883 21.06 -12.93 -1.78
C TYR A 883 20.04 -12.10 -1.02
N GLY A 884 20.23 -12.03 0.29
CA GLY A 884 19.38 -11.27 1.20
C GLY A 884 19.61 -11.69 2.64
N VAL A 885 18.54 -11.68 3.43
CA VAL A 885 18.57 -11.88 4.88
C VAL A 885 18.09 -13.27 5.23
N LEU A 886 18.91 -14.01 5.98
CA LEU A 886 18.51 -15.21 6.69
C LEU A 886 18.03 -14.84 8.10
N TYR A 887 16.95 -15.49 8.53
CA TYR A 887 16.55 -15.61 9.93
C TYR A 887 16.66 -17.07 10.37
N ASP A 888 17.02 -17.29 11.63
CA ASP A 888 17.17 -18.62 12.22
C ASP A 888 16.17 -18.85 13.38
N ASP A 889 16.45 -19.85 14.20
CA ASP A 889 15.67 -20.31 15.35
C ASP A 889 15.27 -19.24 16.38
N GLU A 890 16.08 -18.19 16.55
CA GLU A 890 15.80 -17.11 17.52
C GLU A 890 14.71 -16.14 17.03
N SER A 891 14.28 -16.27 15.78
CA SER A 891 13.38 -15.31 15.13
C SER A 891 11.96 -15.85 14.92
N THR A 892 10.97 -15.03 15.32
CA THR A 892 9.53 -15.32 15.20
C THR A 892 8.82 -14.46 14.14
N GLU A 893 9.46 -13.42 13.61
CA GLU A 893 8.88 -12.52 12.59
C GLU A 893 9.96 -11.79 11.77
N THR A 894 9.58 -11.22 10.63
CA THR A 894 10.45 -10.31 9.88
C THR A 894 10.72 -9.03 10.67
N SER A 895 11.99 -8.69 10.90
CA SER A 895 12.38 -7.41 11.50
C SER A 895 12.28 -6.23 10.52
N PHE A 896 12.02 -5.04 11.09
CA PHE A 896 11.92 -3.78 10.34
C PHE A 896 13.08 -2.81 10.58
N ASP A 897 13.78 -2.85 11.73
CA ASP A 897 14.94 -1.99 11.98
C ASP A 897 16.18 -2.53 11.25
N VAL A 898 16.86 -1.66 10.48
CA VAL A 898 18.13 -1.97 9.80
C VAL A 898 19.17 -2.53 10.78
N LYS A 899 19.15 -2.07 12.03
CA LYS A 899 20.04 -2.56 13.08
C LYS A 899 19.79 -4.02 13.40
N ASP A 900 18.56 -4.52 13.39
CA ASP A 900 18.27 -5.92 13.73
C ASP A 900 18.40 -6.84 12.52
N ILE A 901 18.00 -6.38 11.34
CA ILE A 901 18.02 -7.14 10.07
C ILE A 901 19.43 -7.62 9.67
N TYR A 902 20.50 -6.96 10.14
CA TYR A 902 21.90 -7.27 9.77
C TYR A 902 22.84 -7.57 10.94
N SER A 903 22.40 -7.49 12.20
CA SER A 903 23.31 -7.57 13.35
C SER A 903 23.34 -8.92 14.07
N TYR A 904 22.87 -10.02 13.47
CA TYR A 904 23.05 -11.33 14.11
C TYR A 904 24.53 -11.57 14.40
N ALA A 905 24.86 -11.80 15.68
CA ALA A 905 26.23 -12.03 16.12
C ALA A 905 26.23 -12.84 17.43
N TYR A 906 27.21 -13.75 17.57
CA TYR A 906 27.28 -14.65 18.73
C TYR A 906 27.48 -13.90 20.06
N TYR A 907 28.06 -12.69 20.01
CA TYR A 907 28.36 -11.83 21.16
C TYR A 907 27.21 -10.89 21.56
N ASN A 908 26.05 -10.96 20.88
CA ASN A 908 24.88 -10.18 21.28
C ASN A 908 24.26 -10.71 22.57
N ALA A 909 23.69 -9.81 23.38
CA ALA A 909 22.91 -10.19 24.56
C ALA A 909 21.59 -10.94 24.20
N SER A 910 21.09 -10.77 22.97
CA SER A 910 19.99 -11.54 22.39
C SER A 910 20.04 -11.43 20.87
N ASN A 911 19.74 -12.54 20.18
CA ASN A 911 19.57 -12.60 18.73
C ASN A 911 18.09 -12.69 18.30
N LYS A 912 17.15 -12.43 19.20
CA LYS A 912 15.72 -12.49 18.87
C LYS A 912 15.37 -11.58 17.70
N ASN A 913 14.73 -12.14 16.67
CA ASN A 913 14.36 -11.46 15.42
C ASN A 913 15.54 -10.77 14.70
N LYS A 914 16.80 -11.18 14.94
CA LYS A 914 17.95 -10.65 14.21
C LYS A 914 18.24 -11.45 12.95
N GLY A 915 18.65 -10.74 11.90
CA GLY A 915 18.99 -11.33 10.61
C GLY A 915 20.49 -11.27 10.30
N MET A 916 20.91 -12.12 9.37
CA MET A 916 22.24 -12.07 8.76
C MET A 916 22.12 -11.91 7.24
N ARG A 917 22.95 -11.04 6.66
CA ARG A 917 23.06 -10.88 5.21
C ARG A 917 23.96 -11.97 4.62
N GLY A 918 23.58 -12.53 3.48
CA GLY A 918 24.43 -13.50 2.79
C GLY A 918 23.95 -13.94 1.41
N CYS A 919 24.63 -14.95 0.89
CA CYS A 919 24.28 -15.66 -0.34
C CYS A 919 23.59 -16.98 -0.02
N PHE A 920 22.50 -17.25 -0.73
CA PHE A 920 21.79 -18.51 -0.79
C PHE A 920 22.17 -19.21 -2.09
N VAL A 921 22.79 -20.37 -1.96
CA VAL A 921 22.97 -21.33 -3.05
C VAL A 921 21.81 -22.31 -2.96
N TYR A 922 21.06 -22.52 -4.05
CA TYR A 922 19.87 -23.37 -4.02
C TYR A 922 19.64 -24.15 -5.30
N ASN A 923 18.98 -25.29 -5.15
CA ASN A 923 18.44 -26.11 -6.23
C ASN A 923 17.00 -25.66 -6.54
N PRO A 924 16.68 -25.25 -7.78
CA PRO A 924 15.30 -24.92 -8.16
C PRO A 924 14.40 -26.16 -8.17
N LYS A 925 13.09 -25.94 -8.29
CA LYS A 925 12.09 -27.01 -8.50
C LYS A 925 12.47 -27.87 -9.70
N GLY A 926 12.32 -29.20 -9.57
CA GLY A 926 12.71 -30.17 -10.59
C GLY A 926 14.22 -30.34 -10.79
N SER A 927 15.07 -29.77 -9.93
CA SER A 927 16.52 -30.03 -9.97
C SER A 927 16.84 -31.50 -9.67
N MET A 928 17.76 -32.05 -10.44
CA MET A 928 18.28 -33.42 -10.32
C MET A 928 19.65 -33.49 -9.63
N ASN A 929 20.09 -32.39 -8.99
CA ASN A 929 21.32 -32.35 -8.22
C ASN A 929 21.25 -33.28 -7.00
N SER A 930 22.39 -33.65 -6.41
CA SER A 930 22.49 -34.63 -5.31
C SER A 930 21.69 -34.26 -4.06
N GLY A 931 21.51 -32.96 -3.75
CA GLY A 931 20.63 -32.52 -2.67
C GLY A 931 19.13 -32.62 -2.96
N GLY A 932 18.73 -32.84 -4.22
CA GLY A 932 17.35 -32.77 -4.67
C GLY A 932 16.82 -31.35 -4.85
N GLU A 933 15.56 -31.22 -5.28
CA GLU A 933 14.91 -29.91 -5.43
C GLU A 933 14.74 -29.17 -4.10
N GLY A 934 14.82 -27.84 -4.14
CA GLY A 934 14.70 -26.99 -2.97
C GLY A 934 15.92 -26.97 -2.04
N ALA A 935 16.83 -27.95 -2.13
CA ALA A 935 18.03 -28.02 -1.30
C ALA A 935 18.85 -26.73 -1.36
N ASN A 936 19.19 -26.20 -0.19
CA ASN A 936 19.77 -24.86 -0.08
C ASN A 936 20.76 -24.70 1.08
N LEU A 937 21.74 -23.83 0.86
CA LEU A 937 22.85 -23.51 1.74
C LEU A 937 23.04 -21.99 1.81
N PHE A 938 23.43 -21.48 2.98
CA PHE A 938 23.65 -20.07 3.23
C PHE A 938 25.09 -19.75 3.64
N PHE A 939 25.67 -18.75 2.96
CA PHE A 939 26.98 -18.19 3.24
C PHE A 939 26.82 -16.76 3.77
N PRO A 940 27.02 -16.52 5.08
CA PRO A 940 26.96 -15.17 5.66
C PRO A 940 28.08 -14.27 5.11
N VAL A 941 27.83 -12.97 5.02
CA VAL A 941 28.85 -11.96 4.64
C VAL A 941 29.32 -11.06 5.79
N GLY A 942 29.01 -11.46 7.03
CA GLY A 942 29.36 -10.73 8.25
C GLY A 942 28.37 -9.65 8.65
N ALA A 943 28.28 -9.35 9.95
CA ALA A 943 27.34 -8.39 10.53
C ALA A 943 27.64 -6.94 10.08
N SER A 944 28.89 -6.65 9.75
CA SER A 944 29.32 -5.40 9.10
C SER A 944 29.00 -5.34 7.60
N GLY A 945 28.66 -6.48 6.98
CA GLY A 945 28.52 -6.65 5.53
C GLY A 945 29.85 -6.83 4.78
N TYR A 946 30.98 -6.97 5.49
CA TYR A 946 32.34 -7.08 4.92
C TYR A 946 33.09 -8.31 5.46
N GLY A 947 32.82 -9.48 4.88
CA GLY A 947 33.42 -10.77 5.27
C GLY A 947 34.86 -10.97 4.78
N ARG A 948 35.74 -10.01 5.03
CA ARG A 948 37.17 -10.03 4.66
C ARG A 948 37.92 -8.93 5.42
N ARG A 949 39.09 -9.26 5.97
CA ARG A 949 40.11 -8.28 6.38
C ARG A 949 41.28 -8.35 5.41
N LYS A 950 41.55 -7.28 4.67
CA LYS A 950 42.53 -7.32 3.57
C LYS A 950 43.86 -6.64 3.88
N ASN A 951 44.88 -7.05 3.15
CA ASN A 951 46.25 -6.54 3.21
C ASN A 951 46.59 -5.89 1.86
N CYS A 952 46.63 -4.56 1.76
CA CYS A 952 46.58 -3.92 0.43
C CYS A 952 47.44 -2.66 0.28
N ALA A 953 48.50 -2.76 -0.55
CA ALA A 953 49.26 -1.59 -1.01
C ALA A 953 48.38 -0.56 -1.75
N GLN A 954 47.38 -1.03 -2.50
CA GLN A 954 46.44 -0.21 -3.27
C GLN A 954 45.37 0.49 -2.40
N GLU A 955 45.42 0.30 -1.07
CA GLU A 955 44.65 1.08 -0.10
C GLU A 955 45.56 2.08 0.64
N GLY A 956 46.53 2.67 -0.07
CA GLY A 956 47.50 3.59 0.53
C GLY A 956 48.43 2.92 1.54
N GLY A 957 48.65 1.61 1.42
CA GLY A 957 49.50 0.81 2.32
C GLY A 957 48.84 0.28 3.59
N LYS A 958 47.53 0.54 3.81
CA LYS A 958 46.80 0.04 4.99
C LYS A 958 46.76 -1.50 5.06
N ARG A 959 46.67 -2.03 6.28
CA ARG A 959 46.72 -3.48 6.56
C ARG A 959 45.64 -3.93 7.56
N GLY A 960 45.11 -5.13 7.36
CA GLY A 960 44.06 -5.71 8.21
C GLY A 960 42.71 -5.01 8.12
N VAL A 961 42.47 -4.23 7.05
CA VAL A 961 41.28 -3.39 6.89
C VAL A 961 40.04 -4.26 6.67
N LEU A 962 38.98 -4.06 7.45
CA LEU A 962 37.71 -4.76 7.30
C LEU A 962 36.96 -4.24 6.06
N ARG A 963 37.17 -4.90 4.92
CA ARG A 963 36.60 -4.50 3.63
C ARG A 963 36.58 -5.69 2.67
N TYR A 964 35.42 -5.95 2.09
CA TYR A 964 35.24 -6.93 1.03
C TYR A 964 36.04 -6.60 -0.25
N ALA A 965 35.88 -5.40 -0.80
CA ALA A 965 36.36 -5.06 -2.14
C ALA A 965 37.90 -4.85 -2.22
N ASN A 966 38.51 -5.28 -3.34
CA ASN A 966 39.95 -5.07 -3.62
C ASN A 966 40.36 -3.59 -3.65
N ARG A 967 39.51 -2.71 -4.20
CA ARG A 967 39.82 -1.28 -4.34
C ARG A 967 39.57 -0.53 -3.01
N GLY A 968 40.44 0.43 -2.68
CA GLY A 968 40.33 1.24 -1.45
C GLY A 968 39.44 2.49 -1.56
N ALA A 969 39.16 2.93 -2.79
CA ALA A 969 38.48 4.18 -3.10
C ALA A 969 37.64 4.07 -4.40
N LEU A 970 36.99 5.15 -4.81
CA LEU A 970 36.18 5.29 -6.03
C LEU A 970 36.87 4.74 -7.30
N TYR A 971 36.07 4.25 -8.25
CA TYR A 971 36.60 3.76 -9.53
C TYR A 971 36.68 4.88 -10.57
N THR A 972 37.81 5.57 -10.54
CA THR A 972 38.15 6.76 -11.34
C THR A 972 39.03 6.46 -12.56
N SER A 973 39.06 5.20 -13.03
CA SER A 973 39.74 4.87 -14.29
C SER A 973 38.94 5.44 -15.47
N SER A 974 39.63 5.79 -16.55
CA SER A 974 39.03 6.10 -17.85
C SER A 974 38.10 5.01 -18.40
N ASP A 975 38.12 3.79 -17.86
CA ASP A 975 37.20 2.72 -18.25
C ASP A 975 35.81 2.83 -17.60
N ILE A 976 35.60 3.72 -16.61
CA ILE A 976 34.40 3.69 -15.77
C ILE A 976 33.09 3.84 -16.56
N HIS A 977 33.09 4.62 -17.64
CA HIS A 977 31.92 4.79 -18.50
C HIS A 977 31.53 3.51 -19.26
N TYR A 978 32.34 2.46 -19.27
CA TYR A 978 31.95 1.14 -19.78
C TYR A 978 31.36 0.22 -18.70
N ARG A 979 31.55 0.56 -17.43
CA ARG A 979 31.22 -0.28 -16.27
C ARG A 979 30.80 0.55 -15.05
N PRO A 980 29.78 1.41 -15.22
CA PRO A 980 29.40 2.42 -14.24
C PRO A 980 28.88 1.81 -12.93
N MET A 981 28.34 0.60 -13.01
CA MET A 981 27.93 -0.23 -11.87
C MET A 981 29.06 -0.51 -10.86
N LEU A 982 30.32 -0.30 -11.25
CA LEU A 982 31.50 -0.51 -10.42
C LEU A 982 32.08 0.80 -9.83
N TYR A 983 31.44 1.96 -10.02
CA TYR A 983 31.93 3.26 -9.53
C TYR A 983 32.19 3.25 -8.01
N THR A 984 31.20 2.80 -7.23
CA THR A 984 31.23 2.68 -5.77
C THR A 984 31.67 1.30 -5.28
N VAL A 985 32.28 0.44 -6.14
CA VAL A 985 32.61 -0.96 -5.79
C VAL A 985 33.39 -1.12 -4.47
N TYR A 986 34.12 -0.08 -4.05
CA TYR A 986 34.89 -0.05 -2.80
C TYR A 986 34.06 -0.16 -1.51
N THR A 987 32.74 0.11 -1.56
CA THR A 987 31.78 -0.05 -0.45
C THR A 987 30.82 -1.23 -0.65
N ASN A 988 30.98 -2.03 -1.71
CA ASN A 988 30.10 -3.17 -1.93
C ASN A 988 30.18 -4.19 -0.79
N PHE A 989 29.04 -4.81 -0.51
CA PHE A 989 28.90 -5.84 0.52
C PHE A 989 29.20 -7.22 -0.07
N GLY A 990 29.88 -8.05 0.71
CA GLY A 990 30.33 -9.35 0.24
C GLY A 990 31.29 -10.02 1.22
N ALA A 991 31.73 -11.21 0.87
CA ALA A 991 32.72 -11.96 1.62
C ALA A 991 33.67 -12.70 0.68
N VAL A 992 34.82 -13.08 1.23
CA VAL A 992 35.74 -14.00 0.58
C VAL A 992 35.84 -15.24 1.48
N TYR A 993 35.81 -16.41 0.85
CA TYR A 993 35.96 -17.71 1.50
C TYR A 993 37.26 -18.36 1.01
N TRP A 994 38.04 -18.96 1.91
CA TRP A 994 39.20 -19.74 1.50
C TRP A 994 38.79 -21.06 0.85
N VAL A 995 39.55 -21.49 -0.16
CA VAL A 995 39.55 -22.91 -0.56
C VAL A 995 40.68 -23.66 0.18
N ASN A 996 40.52 -24.98 0.33
CA ASN A 996 41.41 -25.87 1.08
C ASN A 996 42.90 -25.65 0.79
N LYS A 997 43.24 -25.58 -0.50
CA LYS A 997 44.54 -25.13 -1.00
C LYS A 997 44.39 -24.47 -2.36
N ARG A 998 45.45 -23.79 -2.79
CA ARG A 998 45.51 -23.16 -4.11
C ARG A 998 45.44 -24.25 -5.20
N SER A 999 44.43 -24.13 -6.06
CA SER A 999 44.22 -25.00 -7.22
C SER A 999 45.23 -24.76 -8.33
N ASP A 1000 45.35 -25.72 -9.25
CA ASP A 1000 46.23 -25.64 -10.44
C ASP A 1000 45.89 -24.45 -11.36
N SER A 1001 44.61 -24.04 -11.39
CA SER A 1001 44.14 -22.84 -12.11
C SER A 1001 44.57 -21.52 -11.44
N GLY A 1002 45.21 -21.57 -10.28
CA GLY A 1002 45.64 -20.40 -9.52
C GLY A 1002 44.53 -19.76 -8.68
N THR A 1003 43.49 -20.52 -8.33
CA THR A 1003 42.45 -20.06 -7.39
C THR A 1003 42.78 -20.50 -5.97
N SER A 1004 42.93 -19.53 -5.08
CA SER A 1004 43.17 -19.74 -3.65
C SER A 1004 41.99 -19.31 -2.76
N ALA A 1005 41.04 -18.54 -3.29
CA ALA A 1005 39.83 -18.14 -2.57
C ALA A 1005 38.60 -18.00 -3.50
N TRP A 1006 37.40 -17.94 -2.92
CA TRP A 1006 36.11 -17.78 -3.57
C TRP A 1006 35.47 -16.44 -3.21
N ASP A 1007 34.81 -15.82 -4.19
CA ASP A 1007 34.17 -14.51 -4.12
C ASP A 1007 32.65 -14.62 -3.98
N ILE A 1008 32.07 -13.88 -3.05
CA ILE A 1008 30.62 -13.72 -2.87
C ILE A 1008 30.28 -12.23 -2.81
N ASN A 1009 29.77 -11.69 -3.92
CA ASN A 1009 29.41 -10.28 -4.06
C ASN A 1009 27.89 -10.07 -4.00
N VAL A 1010 27.42 -9.47 -2.90
CA VAL A 1010 25.98 -9.22 -2.71
C VAL A 1010 25.47 -8.14 -3.67
N SER A 1011 26.28 -7.13 -3.99
CA SER A 1011 25.85 -6.01 -4.83
C SER A 1011 25.71 -6.38 -6.31
N THR A 1012 26.63 -7.19 -6.86
CA THR A 1012 26.65 -7.55 -8.29
C THR A 1012 26.15 -8.98 -8.60
N PHE A 1013 25.64 -9.69 -7.58
CA PHE A 1013 25.18 -11.08 -7.69
C PHE A 1013 26.26 -12.07 -8.15
N ASP A 1014 27.53 -11.84 -7.78
CA ASP A 1014 28.63 -12.70 -8.21
C ASP A 1014 28.96 -13.80 -7.19
N PHE A 1015 29.20 -15.00 -7.69
CA PHE A 1015 29.59 -16.20 -6.93
C PHE A 1015 30.63 -16.95 -7.79
N ASN A 1016 31.92 -16.71 -7.53
CA ASN A 1016 32.96 -16.97 -8.51
C ASN A 1016 34.36 -17.17 -7.91
N SER A 1017 35.33 -17.62 -8.71
CA SER A 1017 36.71 -17.72 -8.26
C SER A 1017 37.33 -16.34 -8.00
N PHE A 1018 37.94 -16.16 -6.83
CA PHE A 1018 38.68 -14.95 -6.50
C PHE A 1018 40.16 -15.01 -6.93
N ASN A 1019 40.57 -16.09 -7.60
CA ASN A 1019 41.93 -16.35 -8.07
C ASN A 1019 42.96 -16.24 -6.92
N ASP A 1020 44.11 -15.60 -7.14
CA ASP A 1020 45.10 -15.24 -6.11
C ASP A 1020 44.86 -13.84 -5.50
N ASN A 1021 43.71 -13.18 -5.75
CA ASN A 1021 43.48 -11.80 -5.32
C ASN A 1021 43.31 -11.62 -3.79
N ALA A 1022 43.27 -12.72 -3.02
CA ALA A 1022 43.35 -12.72 -1.56
C ALA A 1022 44.80 -12.70 -1.01
N PHE A 1023 45.79 -12.56 -1.90
CA PHE A 1023 47.20 -12.29 -1.58
C PHE A 1023 47.65 -10.94 -2.15
N LEU A 1024 48.73 -10.37 -1.58
CA LEU A 1024 49.42 -9.23 -2.20
C LEU A 1024 50.09 -9.66 -3.51
N VAL A 1025 49.54 -9.22 -4.65
CA VAL A 1025 50.14 -9.45 -5.98
C VAL A 1025 50.98 -8.26 -6.48
N SER A 1026 50.75 -7.04 -5.95
CA SER A 1026 51.30 -5.80 -6.53
C SER A 1026 52.72 -5.42 -6.09
N ASP A 1027 53.33 -6.16 -5.17
CA ASP A 1027 54.72 -5.96 -4.76
C ASP A 1027 55.40 -7.33 -4.69
N TRP A 1028 56.06 -7.72 -5.79
CA TRP A 1028 56.77 -9.00 -5.91
C TRP A 1028 57.87 -9.22 -4.87
N ASN A 1029 58.29 -8.16 -4.15
CA ASN A 1029 59.29 -8.25 -3.09
C ASN A 1029 58.69 -8.37 -1.67
N ALA A 1030 57.36 -8.23 -1.51
CA ALA A 1030 56.70 -8.24 -0.19
C ALA A 1030 56.44 -9.64 0.39
N GLY A 1031 56.65 -10.70 -0.40
CA GLY A 1031 56.37 -12.10 -0.02
C GLY A 1031 54.89 -12.51 -0.15
N ASP A 1032 54.62 -13.80 0.05
CA ASP A 1032 53.25 -14.35 0.04
C ASP A 1032 52.47 -13.90 1.29
N VAL A 1033 51.96 -12.67 1.29
CA VAL A 1033 51.17 -12.14 2.41
C VAL A 1033 49.68 -12.20 2.07
N SER A 1034 48.92 -13.00 2.83
CA SER A 1034 47.48 -13.19 2.64
C SER A 1034 46.63 -12.14 3.35
N ASP A 1035 45.38 -12.07 2.93
CA ASP A 1035 44.26 -11.51 3.70
C ASP A 1035 43.84 -12.44 4.86
N ALA A 1036 42.77 -12.07 5.56
CA ALA A 1036 41.99 -12.95 6.42
C ALA A 1036 40.53 -13.04 5.92
N CYS A 1037 40.05 -14.26 5.73
CA CYS A 1037 38.80 -14.61 5.03
C CYS A 1037 38.05 -15.71 5.81
N PHE A 1038 36.79 -15.96 5.48
CA PHE A 1038 36.01 -17.02 6.14
C PHE A 1038 36.44 -18.43 5.70
N VAL A 1039 36.11 -19.42 6.52
CA VAL A 1039 36.31 -20.85 6.27
C VAL A 1039 34.98 -21.59 6.43
N ARG A 1040 34.66 -22.45 5.46
CA ARG A 1040 33.51 -23.35 5.46
C ARG A 1040 34.01 -24.79 5.28
N LEU A 1041 33.43 -25.73 6.01
CA LEU A 1041 33.82 -27.13 5.98
C LEU A 1041 32.91 -28.00 5.10
N VAL A 1042 33.47 -29.09 4.61
CA VAL A 1042 32.79 -30.22 3.95
C VAL A 1042 33.28 -31.56 4.53
N GLU A 1043 32.50 -32.64 4.35
CA GLU A 1043 32.83 -34.03 4.72
C GLU A 1043 32.48 -35.06 3.63
#